data_AF-A0A928INC8-F1
#
_entry.id   AF-A0A928INC8-F1
#
_cell.length_a   1.000
_cell.length_b   1.000
_cell.length_c   1.000
_cell.angle_alpha   90.00
_cell.angle_beta   90.00
_cell.angle_gamma   90.00
#
_symmetry.space_group_name_H-M   'P 1'
#
loop_
_entity.id
_entity.type
_entity.pdbx_description
1 polymer ?
#
loop_
_entity_poly.entity_id
_entity_poly.type
_entity_poly.pdbx_seq_one_letter_code
_entity_poly.pdbx_strand_id
1 'polypeptide(L)'
;MKKTAWLLIVATLLSCFSVLCYAEPSMALEESAQPSASSLDFSLPYATRAYVSPSDLLSHILEGRENLSEAEKEYLDGYFDEYLIYASALPDSLVSTDVTDGRLTVNAERYSYTAKNGALVTFAPIYCTVNGTRHELTDGRASDITYTDGADVKVYYNGHLPLPESTVNKLLNYTYNEAQLALSSAEFIIEYNKALAEYNQYVEDAEKYERDKKKYEDYLTAKDLYDKAYARYEEDRKYAETYPEKLQKYTDYVKANEKYLSDIEKYRQDYAAYEKNYADYTAYIHSANAISIALTPLDTVYKGSAYDIGSLYSAMQNNELVSMFEKYKSTLVNSFGVKESDIALIRKYSDELNLLLTQYKGCKESSDKEAFEFYKANYQRISFLFGSIYEKLTSIITPTIFNLICGKMELEYKEDKGAYKKKRLKNVLVCTYLAAYGLNDSITAEDTWHFYADDGEPHTYFYADLLWADAIITDTNKADPASLSWIDPVELMKEAPIPPEKPQEVEKPIAPLYLQKPTEPKEVHEPTPPTPKDKPEFKEEYKTEVIHRAGDIMLQLEDKTSPLLLREEITSPVYYNAEIAVSVAMTEGSAPAVTVYGTNGEKETTLSSLSELAALDSDGFSDVHSEYTFYGWSQSPTENIPLPDSLTESISVYRLYEAKERIYNITFSIDGKDTVIPVKAGELPSHSQISTEKESDTLYDYTFEYFYPAIRRANKDTTYTAQYSSSDRIYSVTFNYGKESILRRYKAGSTIEEGYPNPLSSYIDKDTFYQFEGWDKPLAKVTEDTVYTAIYTPTLLANAENTDITVTETPSGYTLSGADSIYTIDGILLLSASAQKEISVLLEDGKTTLIIPSSAALSLYANKAKNLILSNDANGIAVHFTDSKGNYVMLSHELRLRTPHGFENDKDIYVVASHNIGIKEENIPCSISDGYIEFSAVANAYYKAVKKHSLTVADSKNGSILLEDSLFAEGEVVRLRIYPNSDFALESLTLVNNETGKETVIDKSDRFTMPSYDVTVRASFAPVEYKITFVFHDRTETVYCKLGEMPKIPEIPQSFTIDGMFYTFIGWSTTVSMATEDTTYTAKYYSILEKDIVINNRTALEAIKQKYVIPFIIVFTLLVAAICALIIILRKRKKAKMQSNSNTAQINSDAEAIGIESEQLSIEDTPNVNDAEQVDGEIEKVSVEDEQNNSEGE
;
A
#
# COMPACT_ATOMS: atom_id res chain seq x y z
N MET A 1 22.16 8.40 11.29
CA MET A 1 21.65 7.17 10.66
C MET A 1 21.46 6.08 11.74
N LYS A 2 21.05 4.86 11.38
CA LYS A 2 20.80 3.72 12.29
C LYS A 2 21.95 3.44 13.29
N LYS A 3 21.58 2.91 14.46
CA LYS A 3 22.31 1.94 15.32
C LYS A 3 23.62 2.32 16.05
N THR A 4 23.54 2.16 17.39
CA THR A 4 24.49 1.42 18.28
C THR A 4 25.89 1.96 18.64
N ALA A 5 26.41 1.36 19.72
CA ALA A 5 27.83 1.10 19.99
C ALA A 5 28.68 2.17 20.70
N TRP A 6 28.20 2.60 21.88
CA TRP A 6 29.06 2.42 23.09
C TRP A 6 29.24 0.90 23.33
N LEU A 7 30.33 0.33 23.87
CA LEU A 7 31.72 0.73 24.14
C LEU A 7 32.37 -0.52 24.78
N LEU A 8 33.61 -1.00 24.56
CA LEU A 8 34.63 -0.85 23.51
C LEU A 8 35.70 -1.93 23.77
N ILE A 9 36.21 -2.60 22.73
CA ILE A 9 37.48 -3.36 22.78
C ILE A 9 38.32 -2.92 21.57
N VAL A 10 39.65 -2.98 21.71
CA VAL A 10 40.67 -2.64 20.69
C VAL A 10 40.81 -1.13 20.36
N ALA A 11 41.22 -0.39 21.39
CA ALA A 11 42.57 0.19 21.44
C ALA A 11 43.06 1.25 20.42
N THR A 12 43.56 2.34 21.02
CA THR A 12 44.87 2.99 20.79
C THR A 12 45.10 4.11 19.75
N LEU A 13 45.50 5.26 20.32
CA LEU A 13 46.66 6.11 19.97
C LEU A 13 46.55 7.31 19.00
N LEU A 14 46.04 8.42 19.58
CA LEU A 14 46.80 9.65 19.89
C LEU A 14 47.10 10.73 18.81
N SER A 15 47.20 11.97 19.34
CA SER A 15 47.87 13.18 18.82
C SER A 15 47.13 14.02 17.76
N CYS A 16 47.19 15.37 17.77
CA CYS A 16 47.51 16.35 18.82
C CYS A 16 47.16 17.79 18.36
N PHE A 17 46.66 18.66 19.27
CA PHE A 17 46.74 20.15 19.21
C PHE A 17 45.92 20.86 18.08
N SER A 18 45.46 22.13 18.16
CA SER A 18 45.34 23.09 19.29
C SER A 18 44.62 24.44 18.94
N VAL A 19 43.93 25.06 19.94
CA VAL A 19 43.94 26.52 20.29
C VAL A 19 43.07 27.57 19.53
N LEU A 20 42.00 28.03 20.23
CA LEU A 20 41.50 29.42 20.55
C LEU A 20 40.99 30.50 19.52
N CYS A 21 39.73 30.97 19.78
CA CYS A 21 39.26 32.35 20.15
C CYS A 21 38.75 33.50 19.20
N TYR A 22 37.51 33.97 19.51
CA TYR A 22 36.95 35.37 19.73
C TYR A 22 37.04 36.58 18.73
N ALA A 23 35.85 37.10 18.31
CA ALA A 23 35.22 38.46 18.36
C ALA A 23 35.80 39.86 17.87
N GLU A 24 35.14 40.50 16.86
CA GLU A 24 34.61 41.93 16.64
C GLU A 24 35.54 43.21 16.83
N PRO A 25 35.16 44.56 16.96
CA PRO A 25 33.96 45.46 16.76
C PRO A 25 34.20 46.94 16.17
N SER A 26 33.23 47.93 16.19
CA SER A 26 33.38 49.46 16.44
C SER A 26 32.66 50.57 15.54
N MET A 27 32.37 51.82 16.05
CA MET A 27 31.58 52.97 15.40
C MET A 27 31.89 54.48 15.83
N ALA A 28 30.92 55.31 16.33
CA ALA A 28 30.91 56.81 16.45
C ALA A 28 29.90 57.43 17.51
N LEU A 29 29.91 58.76 17.82
CA LEU A 29 29.11 59.47 18.88
C LEU A 29 28.55 60.91 18.49
N GLU A 30 27.97 61.67 19.45
CA GLU A 30 27.06 62.86 19.44
C GLU A 30 27.71 64.25 19.77
N GLU A 31 26.91 65.33 19.99
CA GLU A 31 27.32 66.69 20.47
C GLU A 31 26.23 67.40 21.37
N SER A 32 26.48 68.60 21.94
CA SER A 32 25.98 69.05 23.29
C SER A 32 25.30 70.46 23.46
N ALA A 33 24.90 70.83 24.71
CA ALA A 33 24.27 72.12 25.11
C ALA A 33 24.69 72.68 26.51
N GLN A 34 24.08 73.77 27.01
CA GLN A 34 24.54 74.62 28.15
C GLN A 34 24.01 74.28 29.59
N PRO A 35 24.70 74.75 30.68
CA PRO A 35 24.49 74.28 32.07
C PRO A 35 23.60 75.16 32.98
N SER A 36 23.26 74.64 34.18
CA SER A 36 22.38 75.24 35.19
C SER A 36 23.01 75.38 36.60
N ALA A 37 22.43 76.27 37.42
CA ALA A 37 22.82 76.52 38.81
C ALA A 37 22.30 75.49 39.83
N SER A 38 21.81 74.33 39.37
CA SER A 38 21.44 73.19 40.23
C SER A 38 22.57 72.20 40.43
N SER A 39 23.59 72.22 39.55
CA SER A 39 24.67 71.24 39.51
C SER A 39 25.58 71.29 40.75
N LEU A 40 26.05 70.13 41.19
CA LEU A 40 26.98 69.97 42.32
C LEU A 40 28.46 70.24 41.95
N ASP A 41 28.73 71.02 40.89
CA ASP A 41 30.09 71.44 40.49
C ASP A 41 30.50 72.74 41.21
N PHE A 42 31.07 72.57 42.40
CA PHE A 42 31.67 73.64 43.20
C PHE A 42 33.17 73.83 42.90
N SER A 43 33.69 73.29 41.79
CA SER A 43 35.13 73.38 41.47
C SER A 43 35.59 74.76 40.98
N LEU A 44 36.90 75.00 41.08
CA LEU A 44 37.58 76.17 40.54
C LEU A 44 38.43 75.80 39.30
N PRO A 45 38.60 76.69 38.31
CA PRO A 45 39.17 76.32 37.00
C PRO A 45 40.62 75.84 37.00
N TYR A 46 41.41 76.23 38.00
CA TYR A 46 42.86 75.99 38.07
C TYR A 46 43.30 75.15 39.29
N ALA A 47 42.34 74.68 40.08
CA ALA A 47 42.58 73.84 41.25
C ALA A 47 42.46 72.36 40.89
N THR A 48 43.14 71.49 41.64
CA THR A 48 42.85 70.05 41.59
C THR A 48 41.42 69.81 42.12
N ARG A 49 40.70 68.89 41.46
CA ARG A 49 39.30 68.56 41.79
C ARG A 49 39.24 67.39 42.75
N ALA A 50 38.46 67.53 43.81
CA ALA A 50 37.96 66.40 44.58
C ALA A 50 36.57 66.01 44.04
N TYR A 51 36.30 64.70 44.00
CA TYR A 51 35.03 64.11 43.58
C TYR A 51 34.46 63.28 44.74
N VAL A 52 33.17 63.41 45.01
CA VAL A 52 32.41 62.56 45.95
C VAL A 52 31.31 61.88 45.15
N SER A 53 31.20 60.57 45.30
CA SER A 53 30.19 59.77 44.60
C SER A 53 28.78 60.08 45.11
N PRO A 54 27.72 59.87 44.30
CA PRO A 54 26.34 59.93 44.78
C PRO A 54 26.09 59.08 46.03
N SER A 55 26.70 57.89 46.13
CA SER A 55 26.56 56.99 47.27
C SER A 55 27.32 57.45 48.52
N ASP A 56 28.53 58.00 48.39
CA ASP A 56 29.28 58.62 49.49
C ASP A 56 28.60 59.91 49.97
N LEU A 57 28.07 60.71 49.04
CA LEU A 57 27.34 61.93 49.33
C LEU A 57 26.06 61.63 50.12
N LEU A 58 25.28 60.64 49.69
CA LEU A 58 24.11 60.18 50.43
C LEU A 58 24.50 59.60 51.79
N SER A 59 25.58 58.80 51.87
CA SER A 59 26.11 58.28 53.14
C SER A 59 26.53 59.38 54.11
N HIS A 60 27.08 60.50 53.60
CA HIS A 60 27.37 61.70 54.40
C HIS A 60 26.09 62.39 54.87
N ILE A 61 25.12 62.62 53.98
CA ILE A 61 23.82 63.25 54.31
C ILE A 61 23.04 62.45 55.37
N LEU A 62 23.18 61.13 55.38
CA LEU A 62 22.54 60.24 56.35
C LEU A 62 23.25 60.19 57.72
N GLU A 63 24.47 60.72 57.86
CA GLU A 63 25.27 60.79 59.11
C GLU A 63 25.16 59.54 60.02
N GLY A 64 25.28 58.34 59.45
CA GLY A 64 25.26 57.08 60.19
C GLY A 64 23.90 56.63 60.73
N ARG A 65 22.78 57.21 60.26
CA ARG A 65 21.41 56.75 60.57
C ARG A 65 21.07 55.42 59.89
N GLU A 66 21.53 55.26 58.64
CA GLU A 66 21.29 54.11 57.77
C GLU A 66 22.58 53.81 56.99
N ASN A 67 22.77 52.55 56.59
CA ASN A 67 23.84 52.12 55.69
C ASN A 67 23.23 51.76 54.33
N LEU A 68 23.79 52.30 53.25
CA LEU A 68 23.41 51.91 51.88
C LEU A 68 23.87 50.47 51.59
N SER A 69 23.03 49.69 50.91
CA SER A 69 23.44 48.36 50.41
C SER A 69 24.40 48.48 49.21
N GLU A 70 25.24 47.48 48.95
CA GLU A 70 26.17 47.55 47.80
C GLU A 70 25.43 47.75 46.46
N ALA A 71 24.28 47.09 46.26
CA ALA A 71 23.44 47.30 45.09
C ALA A 71 22.87 48.73 44.99
N GLU A 72 22.49 49.33 46.12
CA GLU A 72 22.01 50.71 46.19
C GLU A 72 23.13 51.71 45.86
N LYS A 73 24.35 51.50 46.38
CA LYS A 73 25.53 52.30 46.02
C LYS A 73 25.88 52.16 44.54
N GLU A 74 25.95 50.93 44.05
CA GLU A 74 26.34 50.61 42.67
C GLU A 74 25.34 51.19 41.64
N TYR A 75 24.05 51.27 42.01
CA TYR A 75 23.04 51.95 41.21
C TYR A 75 23.14 53.48 41.31
N LEU A 76 23.29 54.04 42.51
CA LEU A 76 23.47 55.49 42.70
C LEU A 76 24.68 56.00 41.92
N ASP A 77 25.83 55.35 42.01
CA ASP A 77 27.05 55.77 41.32
C ASP A 77 27.03 55.42 39.82
N GLY A 78 26.23 54.43 39.42
CA GLY A 78 26.06 54.03 38.02
C GLY A 78 25.06 54.88 37.22
N TYR A 79 24.05 55.46 37.89
CA TYR A 79 22.89 56.07 37.25
C TYR A 79 22.44 57.43 37.82
N PHE A 80 22.84 57.87 39.02
CA PHE A 80 22.49 59.22 39.48
C PHE A 80 23.31 60.28 38.70
N ASP A 81 22.68 61.42 38.41
CA ASP A 81 23.20 62.33 37.37
C ASP A 81 24.24 63.34 37.84
N GLU A 82 24.38 63.56 39.16
CA GLU A 82 25.18 64.64 39.73
C GLU A 82 26.19 64.13 40.78
N TYR A 83 27.48 64.09 40.43
CA TYR A 83 28.59 63.96 41.38
C TYR A 83 28.86 65.29 42.08
N LEU A 84 29.22 65.26 43.38
CA LEU A 84 29.70 66.46 44.07
C LEU A 84 31.19 66.68 43.75
N ILE A 85 31.51 67.82 43.16
CA ILE A 85 32.87 68.19 42.74
C ILE A 85 33.28 69.48 43.48
N TYR A 86 34.48 69.54 44.04
CA TYR A 86 34.97 70.74 44.73
C TYR A 86 36.50 70.93 44.59
N ALA A 87 37.01 72.13 44.94
CA ALA A 87 38.44 72.40 44.93
C ALA A 87 39.15 71.73 46.12
N SER A 88 40.21 70.95 45.88
CA SER A 88 40.88 70.15 46.92
C SER A 88 41.84 70.92 47.84
N ALA A 89 42.07 72.21 47.60
CA ALA A 89 43.02 73.06 48.32
C ALA A 89 42.53 74.53 48.37
N LEU A 90 43.12 75.33 49.27
CA LEU A 90 42.84 76.77 49.46
C LEU A 90 44.15 77.58 49.52
N PRO A 91 44.14 78.90 49.24
CA PRO A 91 45.31 79.76 49.38
C PRO A 91 45.88 79.80 50.81
N ASP A 92 47.20 79.81 50.93
CA ASP A 92 47.87 80.01 52.22
C ASP A 92 47.98 81.47 52.64
N SER A 93 47.78 82.42 51.71
CA SER A 93 47.59 83.84 52.01
C SER A 93 46.43 84.14 52.97
N LEU A 94 45.56 83.16 53.22
CA LEU A 94 44.53 83.22 54.26
C LEU A 94 45.10 83.10 55.68
N VAL A 95 46.32 82.60 55.83
CA VAL A 95 46.93 82.26 57.12
C VAL A 95 48.23 83.05 57.31
N SER A 96 48.37 83.70 58.46
CA SER A 96 49.56 84.48 58.80
C SER A 96 50.07 84.15 60.21
N THR A 97 51.39 84.10 60.37
CA THR A 97 52.06 83.85 61.64
C THR A 97 52.80 85.09 62.13
N ASP A 98 52.59 85.46 63.39
CA ASP A 98 53.36 86.51 64.09
C ASP A 98 54.07 85.91 65.31
N VAL A 99 55.30 86.35 65.58
CA VAL A 99 56.06 85.98 66.77
C VAL A 99 56.36 87.23 67.58
N THR A 100 55.77 87.33 68.77
CA THR A 100 56.00 88.41 69.72
C THR A 100 56.44 87.81 71.06
N ASP A 101 57.49 88.37 71.67
CA ASP A 101 58.06 87.91 72.96
C ASP A 101 58.33 86.39 73.08
N GLY A 102 58.68 85.73 71.96
CA GLY A 102 58.95 84.29 71.92
C GLY A 102 57.69 83.40 71.98
N ARG A 103 56.53 83.93 71.60
CA ARG A 103 55.27 83.19 71.46
C ARG A 103 54.67 83.38 70.08
N LEU A 104 54.18 82.28 69.52
CA LEU A 104 53.54 82.26 68.21
C LEU A 104 52.06 82.67 68.33
N THR A 105 51.64 83.52 67.41
CA THR A 105 50.24 83.76 67.04
C THR A 105 50.03 83.24 65.61
N VAL A 106 48.99 82.44 65.42
CA VAL A 106 48.44 82.09 64.10
C VAL A 106 47.15 82.88 63.94
N ASN A 107 47.01 83.59 62.82
CA ASN A 107 45.76 84.21 62.38
C ASN A 107 45.33 83.55 61.06
N ALA A 108 44.03 83.37 60.88
CA ALA A 108 43.42 82.69 59.75
C ALA A 108 42.14 83.44 59.32
N GLU A 109 42.14 83.95 58.10
CA GLU A 109 41.02 84.67 57.50
C GLU A 109 40.00 83.68 56.90
N ARG A 110 38.74 84.11 56.79
CA ARG A 110 37.67 83.33 56.14
C ARG A 110 37.74 83.55 54.63
N TYR A 111 37.59 82.48 53.85
CA TYR A 111 37.60 82.55 52.39
C TYR A 111 36.22 82.30 51.80
N SER A 112 35.90 82.91 50.67
CA SER A 112 34.62 82.73 49.98
C SER A 112 34.78 82.98 48.49
N TYR A 113 34.18 82.12 47.67
CA TYR A 113 34.18 82.26 46.22
C TYR A 113 32.83 81.85 45.62
N THR A 114 32.52 82.41 44.45
CA THR A 114 31.43 81.92 43.61
C THR A 114 31.97 80.81 42.72
N ALA A 115 31.45 79.60 42.86
CA ALA A 115 31.88 78.45 42.08
C ALA A 115 31.29 78.46 40.66
N LYS A 116 31.72 77.50 39.82
CA LYS A 116 31.31 77.37 38.42
C LYS A 116 29.79 77.18 38.23
N ASN A 117 29.11 76.54 39.18
CA ASN A 117 27.64 76.45 39.24
C ASN A 117 26.93 77.75 39.68
N GLY A 118 27.67 78.79 40.07
CA GLY A 118 27.12 80.06 40.57
C GLY A 118 26.81 80.09 42.08
N ALA A 119 27.05 78.99 42.81
CA ALA A 119 26.85 78.95 44.26
C ALA A 119 27.99 79.66 45.01
N LEU A 120 27.66 80.28 46.16
CA LEU A 120 28.66 80.86 47.07
C LEU A 120 29.16 79.76 48.02
N VAL A 121 30.43 79.39 47.91
CA VAL A 121 31.11 78.49 48.84
C VAL A 121 31.86 79.32 49.88
N THR A 122 31.77 78.94 51.15
CA THR A 122 32.47 79.65 52.24
C THR A 122 33.30 78.68 53.09
N PHE A 123 34.57 79.01 53.28
CA PHE A 123 35.52 78.24 54.10
C PHE A 123 35.84 79.02 55.38
N ALA A 124 35.62 78.38 56.52
CA ALA A 124 35.86 78.95 57.84
C ALA A 124 36.96 78.17 58.57
N PRO A 125 37.99 78.83 59.14
CA PRO A 125 39.02 78.15 59.90
C PRO A 125 38.44 77.61 61.22
N ILE A 126 38.82 76.38 61.57
CA ILE A 126 38.28 75.62 62.72
C ILE A 126 39.33 75.58 63.84
N TYR A 127 40.48 75.00 63.53
CA TYR A 127 41.61 74.78 64.44
C TYR A 127 42.90 74.88 63.64
N CYS A 128 44.01 75.16 64.33
CA CYS A 128 45.35 74.95 63.77
C CYS A 128 46.05 73.78 64.47
N THR A 129 47.05 73.22 63.82
CA THR A 129 48.07 72.39 64.45
C THR A 129 49.42 73.08 64.32
N VAL A 130 50.20 73.07 65.40
CA VAL A 130 51.58 73.55 65.44
C VAL A 130 52.44 72.39 65.92
N ASN A 131 53.40 71.96 65.10
CA ASN A 131 54.12 70.69 65.34
C ASN A 131 53.18 69.49 65.57
N GLY A 132 52.05 69.44 64.88
CA GLY A 132 51.00 68.43 65.06
C GLY A 132 50.18 68.54 66.36
N THR A 133 50.47 69.49 67.25
CA THR A 133 49.66 69.76 68.45
C THR A 133 48.49 70.67 68.08
N ARG A 134 47.25 70.25 68.35
CA ARG A 134 46.02 70.99 68.01
C ARG A 134 45.74 72.16 68.96
N HIS A 135 45.40 73.31 68.39
CA HIS A 135 44.97 74.53 69.07
C HIS A 135 43.69 75.06 68.38
N GLU A 136 42.61 75.28 69.13
CA GLU A 136 41.37 75.83 68.56
C GLU A 136 41.54 77.32 68.20
N LEU A 137 40.90 77.76 67.10
CA LEU A 137 40.96 79.14 66.64
C LEU A 137 39.74 79.92 67.14
N THR A 138 39.96 81.04 67.83
CA THR A 138 38.91 81.96 68.29
C THR A 138 38.91 83.19 67.37
N ASP A 139 37.79 83.44 66.69
CA ASP A 139 37.68 84.47 65.63
C ASP A 139 38.82 84.40 64.59
N GLY A 140 39.21 83.17 64.23
CA GLY A 140 40.33 82.90 63.31
C GLY A 140 41.72 83.00 63.92
N ARG A 141 41.87 83.26 65.23
CA ARG A 141 43.17 83.47 65.89
C ARG A 141 43.44 82.45 67.00
N ALA A 142 44.68 81.97 67.08
CA ALA A 142 45.24 81.31 68.25
C ALA A 142 46.58 81.97 68.61
N SER A 143 46.82 82.21 69.90
CA SER A 143 47.96 82.99 70.39
C SER A 143 48.49 82.44 71.71
N ASP A 144 49.67 82.91 72.13
CA ASP A 144 50.46 82.33 73.23
C ASP A 144 50.95 80.89 72.94
N ILE A 145 51.01 80.49 71.67
CA ILE A 145 51.45 79.13 71.31
C ILE A 145 52.96 78.99 71.55
N THR A 146 53.34 77.93 72.28
CA THR A 146 54.74 77.49 72.39
C THR A 146 55.12 76.66 71.17
N TYR A 147 56.16 77.06 70.45
CA TYR A 147 56.64 76.41 69.23
C TYR A 147 58.09 75.94 69.39
N THR A 148 58.65 75.36 68.33
CA THR A 148 60.09 75.13 68.16
C THR A 148 60.54 75.74 66.84
N ASP A 149 61.78 76.19 66.75
CA ASP A 149 62.39 76.74 65.54
C ASP A 149 62.05 75.87 64.30
N GLY A 150 61.44 76.47 63.27
CA GLY A 150 61.01 75.76 62.06
C GLY A 150 59.70 74.96 62.17
N ALA A 151 58.82 75.28 63.13
CA ALA A 151 57.54 74.59 63.31
C ALA A 151 56.64 74.62 62.05
N ASP A 152 56.03 73.47 61.76
CA ASP A 152 54.96 73.33 60.76
C ASP A 152 53.63 73.80 61.35
N VAL A 153 52.94 74.70 60.63
CA VAL A 153 51.66 75.28 61.03
C VAL A 153 50.60 74.93 59.98
N LYS A 154 49.64 74.07 60.33
CA LYS A 154 48.51 73.74 59.46
C LYS A 154 47.21 74.27 60.05
N VAL A 155 46.47 75.09 59.32
CA VAL A 155 45.11 75.52 59.67
C VAL A 155 44.10 74.67 58.92
N TYR A 156 43.14 74.09 59.65
CA TYR A 156 42.08 73.29 59.08
C TYR A 156 40.83 74.15 58.89
N TYR A 157 40.29 74.14 57.68
CA TYR A 157 39.15 74.94 57.22
C TYR A 157 37.96 74.03 56.92
N ASN A 158 36.77 74.36 57.43
CA ASN A 158 35.54 73.71 56.99
C ASN A 158 34.88 74.52 55.86
N GLY A 159 34.85 73.95 54.66
CA GLY A 159 34.05 74.41 53.54
C GLY A 159 32.60 74.02 53.69
N HIS A 160 31.71 75.00 53.75
CA HIS A 160 30.27 74.78 53.76
C HIS A 160 29.77 74.85 52.30
N LEU A 161 29.49 73.69 51.70
CA LEU A 161 29.00 73.57 50.33
C LEU A 161 27.47 73.41 50.36
N PRO A 162 26.68 74.39 49.91
CA PRO A 162 25.22 74.35 50.01
C PRO A 162 24.61 73.39 48.98
N LEU A 163 24.09 72.25 49.45
CA LEU A 163 23.38 71.27 48.63
C LEU A 163 21.92 71.71 48.43
N PRO A 164 21.41 71.85 47.19
CA PRO A 164 20.02 72.19 46.95
C PRO A 164 19.06 71.12 47.50
N GLU A 165 18.02 71.55 48.21
CA GLU A 165 16.94 70.69 48.72
C GLU A 165 16.38 69.75 47.64
N SER A 166 16.16 70.27 46.44
CA SER A 166 15.68 69.52 45.27
C SER A 166 16.67 68.45 44.78
N THR A 167 17.98 68.63 44.96
CA THR A 167 19.00 67.64 44.60
C THR A 167 19.14 66.58 45.69
N VAL A 168 19.05 66.98 46.96
CA VAL A 168 19.09 66.05 48.09
C VAL A 168 17.84 65.17 48.18
N ASN A 169 16.64 65.71 47.98
CA ASN A 169 15.39 64.93 47.97
C ASN A 169 15.33 63.94 46.80
N LYS A 170 15.84 64.34 45.62
CA LYS A 170 16.09 63.40 44.51
C LYS A 170 17.03 62.27 44.95
N LEU A 171 18.18 62.59 45.54
CA LEU A 171 19.20 61.61 45.92
C LEU A 171 18.71 60.63 47.00
N LEU A 172 18.02 61.13 48.03
CA LEU A 172 17.43 60.36 49.13
C LEU A 172 16.51 59.24 48.64
N ASN A 173 15.73 59.52 47.60
CA ASN A 173 14.62 58.68 47.11
C ASN A 173 14.82 58.16 45.67
N TYR A 174 16.00 58.35 45.06
CA TYR A 174 16.25 58.03 43.64
C TYR A 174 15.95 56.56 43.31
N THR A 175 16.60 55.65 44.05
CA THR A 175 16.48 54.20 43.90
C THR A 175 15.07 53.69 44.21
N TYR A 176 14.37 54.31 45.16
CA TYR A 176 12.97 54.00 45.46
C TYR A 176 12.03 54.40 44.31
N ASN A 177 12.18 55.62 43.78
CA ASN A 177 11.32 56.16 42.73
C ASN A 177 11.47 55.39 41.41
N GLU A 178 12.70 55.06 41.00
CA GLU A 178 12.97 54.23 39.81
C GLU A 178 12.36 52.82 39.95
N ALA A 179 12.42 52.22 41.15
CA ALA A 179 11.79 50.92 41.41
C ALA A 179 10.25 50.96 41.32
N GLN A 180 9.60 52.05 41.75
CA GLN A 180 8.16 52.23 41.58
C GLN A 180 7.77 52.42 40.10
N LEU A 181 8.54 53.18 39.33
CA LEU A 181 8.35 53.37 37.89
C LEU A 181 8.42 52.03 37.14
N ALA A 182 9.44 51.22 37.41
CA ALA A 182 9.60 49.90 36.80
C ALA A 182 8.46 48.93 37.15
N LEU A 183 8.01 48.91 38.42
CA LEU A 183 6.88 48.07 38.84
C LEU A 183 5.61 48.39 38.06
N SER A 184 5.25 49.68 37.95
CA SER A 184 4.07 50.11 37.18
C SER A 184 4.17 49.80 35.68
N SER A 185 5.39 49.82 35.13
CA SER A 185 5.66 49.50 33.73
C SER A 185 5.51 48.00 33.44
N ALA A 186 5.88 47.13 34.39
CA ALA A 186 5.69 45.68 34.28
C ALA A 186 4.22 45.27 34.31
N GLU A 187 3.39 45.93 35.14
CA GLU A 187 1.94 45.69 35.18
C GLU A 187 1.26 46.08 33.84
N PHE A 188 1.67 47.18 33.22
CA PHE A 188 1.16 47.61 31.91
C PHE A 188 1.43 46.57 30.79
N ILE A 189 2.61 45.95 30.76
CA ILE A 189 2.95 44.92 29.77
C ILE A 189 2.06 43.68 29.92
N ILE A 190 1.69 43.31 31.16
CA ILE A 190 0.77 42.20 31.43
C ILE A 190 -0.64 42.53 30.91
N GLU A 191 -1.14 43.75 31.13
CA GLU A 191 -2.44 44.17 30.59
C GLU A 191 -2.43 44.29 29.05
N TYR A 192 -1.35 44.80 28.45
CA TYR A 192 -1.20 44.86 26.99
C TYR A 192 -1.26 43.47 26.36
N ASN A 193 -0.49 42.51 26.87
CA ASN A 193 -0.47 41.14 26.34
C ASN A 193 -1.83 40.44 26.49
N LYS A 194 -2.57 40.73 27.57
CA LYS A 194 -3.95 40.25 27.75
C LYS A 194 -4.90 40.88 26.74
N ALA A 195 -4.82 42.19 26.49
CA ALA A 195 -5.64 42.87 25.49
C ALA A 195 -5.32 42.37 24.06
N LEU A 196 -4.06 42.05 23.77
CA LEU A 196 -3.63 41.49 22.50
C LEU A 196 -4.17 40.06 22.29
N ALA A 197 -4.22 39.24 23.35
CA ALA A 197 -4.89 37.94 23.30
C ALA A 197 -6.40 38.06 23.04
N GLU A 198 -7.09 39.02 23.68
CA GLU A 198 -8.51 39.30 23.40
C GLU A 198 -8.74 39.80 21.95
N TYR A 199 -7.83 40.59 21.40
CA TYR A 199 -7.87 41.03 19.99
C TYR A 199 -7.64 39.86 19.01
N ASN A 200 -6.64 39.01 19.28
CA ASN A 200 -6.36 37.84 18.44
C ASN A 200 -7.54 36.87 18.43
N GLN A 201 -8.21 36.65 19.58
CA GLN A 201 -9.41 35.81 19.63
C GLN A 201 -10.56 36.41 18.81
N TYR A 202 -10.73 37.73 18.82
CA TYR A 202 -11.69 38.42 17.93
C TYR A 202 -11.38 38.20 16.45
N VAL A 203 -10.10 38.19 16.04
CA VAL A 203 -9.70 37.89 14.65
C VAL A 203 -10.07 36.46 14.27
N GLU A 204 -9.84 35.47 15.13
CA GLU A 204 -10.25 34.09 14.90
C GLU A 204 -11.79 33.94 14.77
N ASP A 205 -12.54 34.62 15.63
CA ASP A 205 -14.00 34.66 15.58
C ASP A 205 -14.52 35.39 14.33
N ALA A 206 -13.84 36.43 13.87
CA ALA A 206 -14.18 37.14 12.64
C ALA A 206 -13.92 36.29 11.39
N GLU A 207 -12.81 35.55 11.34
CA GLU A 207 -12.59 34.56 10.29
C GLU A 207 -13.59 33.41 10.34
N LYS A 208 -14.00 32.98 11.54
CA LYS A 208 -15.06 31.96 11.70
C LYS A 208 -16.39 32.50 11.20
N TYR A 209 -16.73 33.74 11.52
CA TYR A 209 -17.91 34.43 11.01
C TYR A 209 -17.91 34.50 9.49
N GLU A 210 -16.83 34.96 8.85
CA GLU A 210 -16.77 35.01 7.37
C GLU A 210 -16.84 33.61 6.73
N ARG A 211 -16.28 32.57 7.34
CA ARG A 211 -16.45 31.17 6.88
C ARG A 211 -17.90 30.69 6.99
N ASP A 212 -18.58 30.96 8.11
CA ASP A 212 -19.97 30.53 8.32
C ASP A 212 -20.97 31.42 7.54
N LYS A 213 -20.62 32.69 7.31
CA LYS A 213 -21.36 33.63 6.47
C LYS A 213 -21.27 33.22 5.01
N LYS A 214 -20.09 32.81 4.53
CA LYS A 214 -19.98 32.22 3.19
C LYS A 214 -20.86 30.98 3.03
N LYS A 215 -20.93 30.07 4.02
CA LYS A 215 -21.88 28.94 3.98
C LYS A 215 -23.34 29.40 3.94
N TYR A 216 -23.66 30.52 4.59
CA TYR A 216 -24.99 31.12 4.53
C TYR A 216 -25.28 31.79 3.17
N GLU A 217 -24.30 32.45 2.55
CA GLU A 217 -24.37 33.01 1.19
C GLU A 217 -24.47 31.90 0.12
N ASP A 218 -23.74 30.81 0.29
CA ASP A 218 -23.82 29.59 -0.53
C ASP A 218 -25.20 28.92 -0.35
N TYR A 219 -25.74 28.88 0.88
CA TYR A 219 -27.12 28.44 1.15
C TYR A 219 -28.16 29.36 0.50
N LEU A 220 -28.03 30.68 0.62
CA LEU A 220 -28.92 31.65 -0.03
C LEU A 220 -28.86 31.52 -1.55
N THR A 221 -27.68 31.27 -2.12
CA THR A 221 -27.50 31.01 -3.55
C THR A 221 -28.14 29.68 -3.96
N ALA A 222 -27.96 28.61 -3.18
CA ALA A 222 -28.63 27.33 -3.41
C ALA A 222 -30.16 27.44 -3.24
N LYS A 223 -30.65 28.29 -2.32
CA LYS A 223 -32.06 28.54 -2.07
C LYS A 223 -32.69 29.40 -3.18
N ASP A 224 -31.99 30.40 -3.69
CA ASP A 224 -32.37 31.19 -4.87
C ASP A 224 -32.37 30.32 -6.15
N LEU A 225 -31.38 29.44 -6.33
CA LEU A 225 -31.36 28.46 -7.43
C LEU A 225 -32.49 27.44 -7.30
N TYR A 226 -32.77 26.95 -6.09
CA TYR A 226 -33.95 26.11 -5.81
C TYR A 226 -35.24 26.87 -6.08
N ASP A 227 -35.41 28.10 -5.60
CA ASP A 227 -36.62 28.90 -5.78
C ASP A 227 -36.82 29.30 -7.25
N LYS A 228 -35.74 29.51 -8.02
CA LYS A 228 -35.79 29.67 -9.48
C LYS A 228 -36.15 28.38 -10.20
N ALA A 229 -35.58 27.24 -9.81
CA ALA A 229 -35.93 25.94 -10.38
C ALA A 229 -37.36 25.51 -10.00
N TYR A 230 -37.83 25.86 -8.80
CA TYR A 230 -39.16 25.61 -8.29
C TYR A 230 -40.18 26.55 -8.95
N ALA A 231 -39.87 27.84 -9.06
CA ALA A 231 -40.68 28.80 -9.82
C ALA A 231 -40.76 28.40 -11.30
N ARG A 232 -39.67 27.88 -11.88
CA ARG A 232 -39.68 27.35 -13.24
C ARG A 232 -40.51 26.06 -13.36
N TYR A 233 -40.43 25.15 -12.39
CA TYR A 233 -41.30 23.98 -12.28
C TYR A 233 -42.79 24.39 -12.13
N GLU A 234 -43.10 25.46 -11.38
CA GLU A 234 -44.44 26.04 -11.25
C GLU A 234 -44.91 26.77 -12.53
N GLU A 235 -44.01 27.46 -13.24
CA GLU A 235 -44.26 28.04 -14.56
C GLU A 235 -44.52 26.95 -15.60
N ASP A 236 -43.66 25.94 -15.70
CA ASP A 236 -43.82 24.82 -16.65
C ASP A 236 -45.06 23.99 -16.31
N ARG A 237 -45.47 23.90 -15.03
CA ARG A 237 -46.78 23.34 -14.61
C ARG A 237 -47.95 24.20 -15.08
N LYS A 238 -47.88 25.53 -14.98
CA LYS A 238 -48.92 26.46 -15.53
C LYS A 238 -48.91 26.49 -17.05
N TYR A 239 -47.75 26.30 -17.67
CA TYR A 239 -47.55 26.15 -19.11
C TYR A 239 -47.97 24.76 -19.61
N ALA A 240 -48.43 23.86 -18.73
CA ALA A 240 -49.20 22.67 -19.09
C ALA A 240 -50.71 22.96 -19.23
N GLU A 241 -51.22 24.07 -18.68
CA GLU A 241 -52.65 24.44 -18.71
C GLU A 241 -53.05 25.23 -19.98
N THR A 242 -52.09 25.66 -20.81
CA THR A 242 -52.33 26.34 -22.10
C THR A 242 -52.02 25.43 -23.30
N TYR A 243 -52.85 24.39 -23.42
CA TYR A 243 -52.74 23.26 -24.34
C TYR A 243 -52.54 23.53 -25.87
N PRO A 244 -53.12 24.58 -26.51
CA PRO A 244 -53.23 24.61 -27.99
C PRO A 244 -51.93 24.67 -28.79
N GLU A 245 -50.92 25.45 -28.39
CA GLU A 245 -49.74 25.68 -29.24
C GLU A 245 -48.70 24.55 -29.15
N LYS A 246 -48.63 23.85 -28.01
CA LYS A 246 -47.85 22.60 -27.88
C LYS A 246 -48.39 21.52 -28.82
N LEU A 247 -49.70 21.48 -29.06
CA LEU A 247 -50.33 20.47 -29.92
C LEU A 247 -49.82 20.54 -31.36
N GLN A 248 -49.53 21.72 -31.93
CA GLN A 248 -49.02 21.82 -33.30
C GLN A 248 -47.59 21.26 -33.41
N LYS A 249 -46.66 21.70 -32.56
CA LYS A 249 -45.28 21.16 -32.56
C LYS A 249 -45.25 19.67 -32.21
N TYR A 250 -46.13 19.22 -31.31
CA TYR A 250 -46.29 17.79 -31.03
C TYR A 250 -46.89 17.03 -32.22
N THR A 251 -47.81 17.61 -32.98
CA THR A 251 -48.36 17.01 -34.22
C THR A 251 -47.29 16.88 -35.31
N ASP A 252 -46.41 17.86 -35.44
CA ASP A 252 -45.32 17.82 -36.43
C ASP A 252 -44.19 16.88 -35.99
N TYR A 253 -43.87 16.81 -34.69
CA TYR A 253 -43.05 15.74 -34.12
C TYR A 253 -43.69 14.36 -34.29
N VAL A 254 -45.00 14.22 -34.05
CA VAL A 254 -45.72 12.95 -34.22
C VAL A 254 -45.70 12.51 -35.68
N LYS A 255 -45.87 13.41 -36.67
CA LYS A 255 -45.71 13.04 -38.09
C LYS A 255 -44.27 12.64 -38.43
N ALA A 256 -43.27 13.33 -37.91
CA ALA A 256 -41.88 12.96 -38.10
C ALA A 256 -41.55 11.61 -37.44
N ASN A 257 -42.13 11.35 -36.26
CA ASN A 257 -41.99 10.11 -35.52
C ASN A 257 -42.85 8.96 -36.09
N GLU A 258 -44.00 9.23 -36.72
CA GLU A 258 -44.80 8.26 -37.48
C GLU A 258 -44.08 7.86 -38.77
N LYS A 259 -43.44 8.82 -39.46
CA LYS A 259 -42.56 8.52 -40.59
C LYS A 259 -41.34 7.71 -40.13
N TYR A 260 -40.64 8.15 -39.09
CA TYR A 260 -39.53 7.39 -38.50
C TYR A 260 -39.98 6.00 -38.01
N LEU A 261 -41.17 5.86 -37.41
CA LEU A 261 -41.71 4.57 -37.01
C LEU A 261 -42.01 3.71 -38.25
N SER A 262 -42.56 4.26 -39.33
CA SER A 262 -42.75 3.51 -40.58
C SER A 262 -41.42 3.10 -41.23
N ASP A 263 -40.41 3.97 -41.20
CA ASP A 263 -39.11 3.71 -41.80
C ASP A 263 -38.26 2.76 -40.95
N ILE A 264 -38.33 2.85 -39.61
CA ILE A 264 -37.66 1.93 -38.69
C ILE A 264 -38.39 0.60 -38.58
N GLU A 265 -39.73 0.55 -38.74
CA GLU A 265 -40.47 -0.71 -38.83
C GLU A 265 -40.11 -1.43 -40.13
N LYS A 266 -39.96 -0.69 -41.24
CA LYS A 266 -39.42 -1.24 -42.48
C LYS A 266 -37.96 -1.68 -42.32
N TYR A 267 -37.09 -0.84 -41.76
CA TYR A 267 -35.70 -1.21 -41.45
C TYR A 267 -35.66 -2.47 -40.59
N ARG A 268 -36.51 -2.60 -39.56
CA ARG A 268 -36.61 -3.82 -38.74
C ARG A 268 -37.09 -5.04 -39.52
N GLN A 269 -37.99 -4.89 -40.50
CA GLN A 269 -38.40 -5.99 -41.36
C GLN A 269 -37.28 -6.41 -42.31
N ASP A 270 -36.61 -5.45 -42.94
CA ASP A 270 -35.44 -5.66 -43.81
C ASP A 270 -34.23 -6.22 -43.01
N TYR A 271 -34.06 -5.79 -41.75
CA TYR A 271 -32.99 -6.20 -40.84
C TYR A 271 -33.25 -7.55 -40.19
N ALA A 272 -34.48 -7.86 -39.77
CA ALA A 272 -34.83 -9.20 -39.30
C ALA A 272 -34.78 -10.24 -40.44
N ALA A 273 -35.07 -9.83 -41.67
CA ALA A 273 -34.81 -10.65 -42.85
C ALA A 273 -33.30 -10.84 -43.09
N TYR A 274 -32.48 -9.79 -42.94
CA TYR A 274 -31.02 -9.88 -42.96
C TYR A 274 -30.48 -10.81 -41.86
N GLU A 275 -30.87 -10.63 -40.60
CA GLU A 275 -30.44 -11.43 -39.45
C GLU A 275 -30.82 -12.89 -39.63
N LYS A 276 -32.05 -13.17 -40.07
CA LYS A 276 -32.46 -14.55 -40.37
C LYS A 276 -31.61 -15.16 -41.48
N ASN A 277 -31.47 -14.47 -42.61
CA ASN A 277 -30.66 -14.96 -43.73
C ASN A 277 -29.17 -15.12 -43.36
N TYR A 278 -28.65 -14.28 -42.47
CA TYR A 278 -27.28 -14.32 -41.98
C TYR A 278 -27.07 -15.42 -40.92
N ALA A 279 -28.07 -15.68 -40.06
CA ALA A 279 -28.08 -16.79 -39.13
C ALA A 279 -28.19 -18.14 -39.88
N ASP A 280 -29.10 -18.24 -40.85
CA ASP A 280 -29.24 -19.40 -41.74
C ASP A 280 -27.93 -19.66 -42.51
N TYR A 281 -27.28 -18.60 -43.03
CA TYR A 281 -25.94 -18.67 -43.65
C TYR A 281 -24.85 -19.13 -42.66
N THR A 282 -24.80 -18.57 -41.45
CA THR A 282 -23.76 -18.88 -40.47
C THR A 282 -23.90 -20.32 -39.93
N ALA A 283 -25.13 -20.77 -39.69
CA ALA A 283 -25.44 -22.15 -39.32
C ALA A 283 -25.07 -23.12 -40.45
N TYR A 284 -25.43 -22.79 -41.70
CA TYR A 284 -25.05 -23.58 -42.88
C TYR A 284 -23.53 -23.72 -43.00
N ILE A 285 -22.76 -22.62 -42.92
CA ILE A 285 -21.30 -22.65 -42.99
C ILE A 285 -20.70 -23.46 -41.84
N HIS A 286 -21.20 -23.32 -40.60
CA HIS A 286 -20.69 -24.08 -39.45
C HIS A 286 -20.91 -25.59 -39.64
N SER A 287 -22.12 -26.01 -40.05
CA SER A 287 -22.44 -27.42 -40.26
C SER A 287 -21.76 -28.01 -41.51
N ALA A 288 -21.65 -27.26 -42.60
CA ALA A 288 -20.93 -27.68 -43.81
C ALA A 288 -19.43 -27.89 -43.52
N ASN A 289 -18.81 -27.00 -42.75
CA ASN A 289 -17.43 -27.17 -42.29
C ASN A 289 -17.28 -28.39 -41.38
N ALA A 290 -18.20 -28.63 -40.44
CA ALA A 290 -18.17 -29.81 -39.57
C ALA A 290 -18.31 -31.13 -40.35
N ILE A 291 -19.16 -31.18 -41.37
CA ILE A 291 -19.32 -32.34 -42.27
C ILE A 291 -18.06 -32.56 -43.12
N SER A 292 -17.48 -31.48 -43.68
CA SER A 292 -16.24 -31.54 -44.46
C SER A 292 -15.05 -32.03 -43.61
N ILE A 293 -14.96 -31.58 -42.36
CA ILE A 293 -14.01 -32.06 -41.35
C ILE A 293 -14.18 -33.57 -41.11
N ALA A 294 -15.39 -34.04 -40.81
CA ALA A 294 -15.62 -35.46 -40.51
C ALA A 294 -15.31 -36.40 -41.70
N LEU A 295 -15.44 -35.91 -42.94
CA LEU A 295 -15.11 -36.67 -44.15
C LEU A 295 -13.60 -36.65 -44.51
N THR A 296 -12.83 -35.69 -43.97
CA THR A 296 -11.42 -35.48 -44.35
C THR A 296 -10.49 -36.68 -44.14
N PRO A 297 -10.61 -37.49 -43.05
CA PRO A 297 -9.83 -38.72 -42.90
C PRO A 297 -10.08 -39.72 -44.03
N LEU A 298 -11.35 -39.88 -44.47
CA LEU A 298 -11.71 -40.83 -45.51
C LEU A 298 -11.42 -40.30 -46.92
N ASP A 299 -11.62 -39.01 -47.19
CA ASP A 299 -11.21 -38.38 -48.47
C ASP A 299 -9.69 -38.49 -48.69
N THR A 300 -8.91 -38.52 -47.62
CA THR A 300 -7.44 -38.69 -47.69
C THR A 300 -7.02 -40.08 -48.20
N VAL A 301 -7.89 -41.10 -48.11
CA VAL A 301 -7.66 -42.45 -48.68
C VAL A 301 -7.63 -42.44 -50.22
N TYR A 302 -8.25 -41.42 -50.85
CA TYR A 302 -8.32 -41.23 -52.31
C TYR A 302 -7.30 -40.25 -52.85
N LYS A 303 -6.72 -39.39 -51.99
CA LYS A 303 -5.55 -38.58 -52.29
C LYS A 303 -4.31 -39.47 -52.44
N GLY A 304 -3.28 -38.98 -53.14
CA GLY A 304 -1.96 -39.63 -53.16
C GLY A 304 -1.23 -39.50 -51.82
N SER A 305 0.10 -39.59 -51.85
CA SER A 305 0.97 -39.16 -50.75
C SER A 305 2.04 -38.19 -51.27
N ALA A 306 2.81 -37.60 -50.34
CA ALA A 306 3.98 -36.76 -50.60
C ALA A 306 4.99 -37.36 -51.62
N TYR A 307 4.92 -38.67 -51.86
CA TYR A 307 5.85 -39.43 -52.69
C TYR A 307 5.36 -39.69 -54.12
N ASP A 308 4.18 -39.22 -54.54
CA ASP A 308 3.65 -39.35 -55.92
C ASP A 308 3.64 -40.79 -56.49
N ILE A 309 2.72 -41.61 -55.97
CA ILE A 309 2.65 -43.07 -56.20
C ILE A 309 1.23 -43.62 -56.33
N GLY A 310 0.23 -42.73 -56.38
CA GLY A 310 -1.20 -43.07 -56.33
C GLY A 310 -1.73 -43.17 -54.89
N SER A 311 -3.04 -43.35 -54.78
CA SER A 311 -3.77 -43.38 -53.51
C SER A 311 -3.82 -44.76 -52.86
N LEU A 312 -4.20 -44.83 -51.57
CA LEU A 312 -4.45 -46.10 -50.89
C LEU A 312 -5.56 -46.90 -51.58
N TYR A 313 -6.65 -46.24 -51.96
CA TYR A 313 -7.68 -46.83 -52.82
C TYR A 313 -7.09 -47.47 -54.09
N SER A 314 -6.16 -46.79 -54.77
CA SER A 314 -5.47 -47.28 -55.98
C SER A 314 -4.48 -48.43 -55.73
N ALA A 315 -4.10 -48.69 -54.48
CA ALA A 315 -3.27 -49.83 -54.08
C ALA A 315 -4.13 -51.03 -53.64
N MET A 316 -5.28 -50.77 -52.99
CA MET A 316 -6.27 -51.77 -52.63
C MET A 316 -7.01 -52.34 -53.84
N GLN A 317 -7.42 -51.52 -54.81
CA GLN A 317 -8.03 -51.98 -56.07
C GLN A 317 -7.14 -52.96 -56.85
N ASN A 318 -5.82 -52.82 -56.76
CA ASN A 318 -4.85 -53.72 -57.40
C ASN A 318 -4.58 -55.00 -56.59
N ASN A 319 -5.22 -55.18 -55.41
CA ASN A 319 -4.93 -56.20 -54.42
C ASN A 319 -3.43 -56.37 -54.13
N GLU A 320 -2.66 -55.28 -54.22
CA GLU A 320 -1.20 -55.35 -54.32
C GLU A 320 -0.58 -55.85 -53.01
N LEU A 321 -1.12 -55.39 -51.88
CA LEU A 321 -0.82 -55.89 -50.53
C LEU A 321 -1.04 -57.40 -50.40
N VAL A 322 -2.25 -57.87 -50.75
CA VAL A 322 -2.62 -59.30 -50.69
C VAL A 322 -1.73 -60.12 -51.60
N SER A 323 -1.40 -59.62 -52.80
CA SER A 323 -0.52 -60.29 -53.75
C SER A 323 0.90 -60.46 -53.23
N MET A 324 1.41 -59.52 -52.43
CA MET A 324 2.72 -59.64 -51.76
C MET A 324 2.71 -60.74 -50.71
N PHE A 325 1.72 -60.72 -49.81
CA PHE A 325 1.64 -61.70 -48.74
C PHE A 325 1.39 -63.11 -49.26
N GLU A 326 0.51 -63.30 -50.25
CA GLU A 326 0.27 -64.61 -50.87
C GLU A 326 1.49 -65.10 -51.66
N LYS A 327 2.18 -64.23 -52.43
CA LYS A 327 3.38 -64.61 -53.19
C LYS A 327 4.54 -65.05 -52.29
N TYR A 328 4.74 -64.40 -51.15
CA TYR A 328 5.80 -64.73 -50.20
C TYR A 328 5.33 -65.61 -49.03
N LYS A 329 4.07 -66.04 -49.01
CA LYS A 329 3.41 -66.77 -47.92
C LYS A 329 4.22 -67.95 -47.39
N SER A 330 4.72 -68.80 -48.29
CA SER A 330 5.53 -69.97 -47.95
C SER A 330 6.88 -69.61 -47.29
N THR A 331 7.42 -68.42 -47.55
CA THR A 331 8.60 -67.89 -46.86
C THR A 331 8.20 -67.30 -45.50
N LEU A 332 7.14 -66.49 -45.46
CA LEU A 332 6.70 -65.80 -44.24
C LEU A 332 6.26 -66.79 -43.14
N VAL A 333 5.48 -67.81 -43.50
CA VAL A 333 5.02 -68.85 -42.57
C VAL A 333 6.19 -69.75 -42.14
N ASN A 334 6.91 -70.36 -43.10
CA ASN A 334 7.90 -71.41 -42.78
C ASN A 334 9.27 -70.88 -42.31
N SER A 335 9.62 -69.62 -42.61
CA SER A 335 10.94 -69.06 -42.27
C SER A 335 10.87 -67.90 -41.28
N PHE A 336 9.70 -67.29 -41.07
CA PHE A 336 9.54 -66.16 -40.15
C PHE A 336 8.39 -66.34 -39.13
N GLY A 337 7.72 -67.49 -39.11
CA GLY A 337 6.71 -67.82 -38.11
C GLY A 337 5.41 -67.00 -38.20
N VAL A 338 5.20 -66.26 -39.29
CA VAL A 338 3.98 -65.49 -39.53
C VAL A 338 2.80 -66.46 -39.60
N LYS A 339 1.73 -66.22 -38.82
CA LYS A 339 0.58 -67.12 -38.83
C LYS A 339 -0.19 -67.00 -40.14
N GLU A 340 -0.54 -68.13 -40.74
CA GLU A 340 -1.39 -68.17 -41.94
C GLU A 340 -2.78 -67.57 -41.69
N SER A 341 -3.29 -67.64 -40.45
CA SER A 341 -4.51 -66.93 -40.01
C SER A 341 -4.42 -65.42 -40.23
N ASP A 342 -3.26 -64.83 -39.95
CA ASP A 342 -3.14 -63.38 -39.85
C ASP A 342 -2.99 -62.78 -41.27
N ILE A 343 -2.33 -63.52 -42.18
CA ILE A 343 -2.34 -63.26 -43.63
C ILE A 343 -3.78 -63.38 -44.19
N ALA A 344 -4.52 -64.42 -43.79
CA ALA A 344 -5.90 -64.62 -44.24
C ALA A 344 -6.87 -63.53 -43.71
N LEU A 345 -6.64 -63.01 -42.50
CA LEU A 345 -7.38 -61.89 -41.93
C LEU A 345 -7.06 -60.57 -42.64
N ILE A 346 -5.78 -60.25 -42.90
CA ILE A 346 -5.41 -59.08 -43.72
C ILE A 346 -6.12 -59.13 -45.07
N ARG A 347 -6.12 -60.30 -45.74
CA ARG A 347 -6.82 -60.48 -47.00
C ARG A 347 -8.32 -60.22 -46.87
N LYS A 348 -9.00 -60.90 -45.93
CA LYS A 348 -10.44 -60.74 -45.70
C LYS A 348 -10.81 -59.27 -45.44
N TYR A 349 -10.09 -58.61 -44.53
CA TYR A 349 -10.36 -57.22 -44.18
C TYR A 349 -10.02 -56.26 -45.32
N SER A 350 -8.96 -56.52 -46.10
CA SER A 350 -8.63 -55.71 -47.29
C SER A 350 -9.69 -55.84 -48.39
N ASP A 351 -10.16 -57.06 -48.67
CA ASP A 351 -11.23 -57.31 -49.66
C ASP A 351 -12.54 -56.62 -49.21
N GLU A 352 -12.89 -56.68 -47.92
CA GLU A 352 -14.08 -56.05 -47.32
C GLU A 352 -14.00 -54.52 -47.28
N LEU A 353 -12.86 -53.95 -46.87
CA LEU A 353 -12.63 -52.50 -46.85
C LEU A 353 -12.58 -51.95 -48.27
N ASN A 354 -11.97 -52.64 -49.23
CA ASN A 354 -11.94 -52.20 -50.63
C ASN A 354 -13.35 -52.14 -51.24
N LEU A 355 -14.27 -53.01 -50.82
CA LEU A 355 -15.68 -52.93 -51.20
C LEU A 355 -16.34 -51.66 -50.62
N LEU A 356 -16.18 -51.41 -49.32
CA LEU A 356 -16.73 -50.21 -48.66
C LEU A 356 -16.15 -48.91 -49.23
N LEU A 357 -14.86 -48.86 -49.56
CA LEU A 357 -14.22 -47.73 -50.23
C LEU A 357 -14.74 -47.54 -51.67
N THR A 358 -14.95 -48.64 -52.41
CA THR A 358 -15.55 -48.56 -53.75
C THR A 358 -16.98 -48.01 -53.69
N GLN A 359 -17.76 -48.39 -52.68
CA GLN A 359 -19.11 -47.89 -52.45
C GLN A 359 -19.10 -46.41 -52.03
N TYR A 360 -18.29 -46.01 -51.04
CA TYR A 360 -18.12 -44.61 -50.66
C TYR A 360 -17.70 -43.73 -51.85
N LYS A 361 -16.76 -44.20 -52.67
CA LYS A 361 -16.31 -43.47 -53.87
C LYS A 361 -17.45 -43.29 -54.88
N GLY A 362 -18.28 -44.30 -55.09
CA GLY A 362 -19.48 -44.19 -55.94
C GLY A 362 -20.50 -43.18 -55.38
N CYS A 363 -20.70 -43.16 -54.05
CA CYS A 363 -21.51 -42.16 -53.37
C CYS A 363 -20.91 -40.75 -53.50
N LYS A 364 -19.59 -40.59 -53.34
CA LYS A 364 -18.85 -39.31 -53.47
C LYS A 364 -18.84 -38.77 -54.90
N GLU A 365 -18.84 -39.64 -55.90
CA GLU A 365 -19.03 -39.27 -57.32
C GLU A 365 -20.48 -38.90 -57.66
N SER A 366 -21.44 -39.22 -56.79
CA SER A 366 -22.86 -38.87 -56.90
C SER A 366 -23.18 -37.56 -56.15
N SER A 367 -22.89 -37.50 -54.84
CA SER A 367 -22.93 -36.28 -54.02
C SER A 367 -22.19 -36.42 -52.69
N ASP A 368 -21.73 -35.31 -52.12
CA ASP A 368 -21.21 -35.28 -50.74
C ASP A 368 -22.25 -35.73 -49.70
N LYS A 369 -23.56 -35.58 -49.99
CA LYS A 369 -24.66 -36.09 -49.15
C LYS A 369 -24.63 -37.61 -49.05
N GLU A 370 -24.68 -38.29 -50.19
CA GLU A 370 -24.65 -39.75 -50.24
C GLU A 370 -23.34 -40.29 -49.68
N ALA A 371 -22.22 -39.60 -49.88
CA ALA A 371 -20.94 -39.94 -49.27
C ALA A 371 -20.98 -39.83 -47.74
N PHE A 372 -21.55 -38.74 -47.21
CA PHE A 372 -21.70 -38.52 -45.77
C PHE A 372 -22.64 -39.56 -45.13
N GLU A 373 -23.81 -39.80 -45.71
CA GLU A 373 -24.77 -40.78 -45.21
C GLU A 373 -24.21 -42.21 -45.25
N PHE A 374 -23.52 -42.58 -46.35
CA PHE A 374 -22.82 -43.87 -46.44
C PHE A 374 -21.71 -44.00 -45.40
N TYR A 375 -20.86 -42.97 -45.25
CA TYR A 375 -19.78 -42.95 -44.27
C TYR A 375 -20.31 -43.08 -42.86
N LYS A 376 -21.34 -42.30 -42.49
CA LYS A 376 -21.98 -42.36 -41.18
C LYS A 376 -22.58 -43.73 -40.88
N ALA A 377 -23.28 -44.35 -41.84
CA ALA A 377 -23.84 -45.69 -41.68
C ALA A 377 -22.76 -46.79 -41.50
N ASN A 378 -21.53 -46.56 -42.00
CA ASN A 378 -20.46 -47.55 -41.99
C ASN A 378 -19.26 -47.18 -41.10
N TYR A 379 -19.27 -46.04 -40.40
CA TYR A 379 -18.11 -45.46 -39.70
C TYR A 379 -17.39 -46.47 -38.79
N GLN A 380 -18.13 -47.07 -37.85
CA GLN A 380 -17.61 -48.08 -36.92
C GLN A 380 -16.99 -49.29 -37.65
N ARG A 381 -17.53 -49.67 -38.82
CA ARG A 381 -17.01 -50.80 -39.61
C ARG A 381 -15.75 -50.41 -40.39
N ILE A 382 -15.73 -49.21 -40.97
CA ILE A 382 -14.60 -48.66 -41.71
C ILE A 382 -13.42 -48.43 -40.76
N SER A 383 -13.64 -47.77 -39.62
CA SER A 383 -12.64 -47.57 -38.55
C SER A 383 -12.09 -48.91 -38.05
N PHE A 384 -12.96 -49.87 -37.68
CA PHE A 384 -12.55 -51.21 -37.27
C PHE A 384 -11.68 -51.91 -38.33
N LEU A 385 -12.02 -51.80 -39.62
CA LEU A 385 -11.27 -52.43 -40.69
C LEU A 385 -9.90 -51.77 -40.91
N PHE A 386 -9.81 -50.43 -40.91
CA PHE A 386 -8.53 -49.73 -40.98
C PHE A 386 -7.62 -50.08 -39.80
N GLY A 387 -8.13 -50.00 -38.57
CA GLY A 387 -7.40 -50.39 -37.36
C GLY A 387 -6.95 -51.86 -37.38
N SER A 388 -7.84 -52.78 -37.74
CA SER A 388 -7.51 -54.22 -37.84
C SER A 388 -6.45 -54.51 -38.89
N ILE A 389 -6.50 -53.85 -40.05
CA ILE A 389 -5.50 -54.02 -41.10
C ILE A 389 -4.17 -53.43 -40.66
N TYR A 390 -4.15 -52.24 -40.03
CA TYR A 390 -2.93 -51.64 -39.48
C TYR A 390 -2.26 -52.52 -38.41
N GLU A 391 -3.03 -53.03 -37.45
CA GLU A 391 -2.55 -53.89 -36.37
C GLU A 391 -1.98 -55.22 -36.89
N LYS A 392 -2.62 -55.84 -37.90
CA LYS A 392 -2.06 -57.06 -38.52
C LYS A 392 -0.90 -56.76 -39.47
N LEU A 393 -0.85 -55.59 -40.11
CA LEU A 393 0.29 -55.19 -40.94
C LEU A 393 1.54 -54.93 -40.11
N THR A 394 1.44 -54.15 -39.03
CA THR A 394 2.58 -53.83 -38.15
C THR A 394 3.11 -55.05 -37.42
N SER A 395 2.24 -55.97 -36.97
CA SER A 395 2.67 -57.22 -36.34
C SER A 395 3.32 -58.24 -37.30
N ILE A 396 3.11 -58.12 -38.62
CA ILE A 396 3.77 -58.97 -39.62
C ILE A 396 5.00 -58.29 -40.25
N ILE A 397 4.99 -56.98 -40.48
CA ILE A 397 6.08 -56.24 -41.13
C ILE A 397 7.12 -55.79 -40.09
N THR A 398 7.83 -56.78 -39.54
CA THR A 398 9.07 -56.60 -38.77
C THR A 398 10.21 -56.11 -39.71
N PRO A 399 11.29 -55.47 -39.23
CA PRO A 399 12.34 -54.92 -40.10
C PRO A 399 12.98 -55.99 -41.00
N THR A 400 13.25 -57.16 -40.42
CA THR A 400 13.79 -58.33 -41.15
C THR A 400 12.87 -58.77 -42.30
N ILE A 401 11.54 -58.73 -42.09
CA ILE A 401 10.55 -59.09 -43.10
C ILE A 401 10.40 -57.97 -44.14
N PHE A 402 10.41 -56.70 -43.72
CA PHE A 402 10.35 -55.54 -44.59
C PHE A 402 11.51 -55.52 -45.58
N ASN A 403 12.74 -55.61 -45.07
CA ASN A 403 13.97 -55.61 -45.87
C ASN A 403 14.01 -56.81 -46.84
N LEU A 404 13.57 -58.00 -46.40
CA LEU A 404 13.48 -59.18 -47.25
C LEU A 404 12.48 -59.01 -48.40
N ILE A 405 11.27 -58.51 -48.11
CA ILE A 405 10.23 -58.29 -49.11
C ILE A 405 10.71 -57.24 -50.12
N CYS A 406 11.26 -56.13 -49.65
CA CYS A 406 11.77 -55.04 -50.49
C CYS A 406 12.91 -55.51 -51.41
N GLY A 407 13.95 -56.13 -50.84
CA GLY A 407 15.10 -56.63 -51.63
C GLY A 407 14.70 -57.69 -52.65
N LYS A 408 13.74 -58.58 -52.33
CA LYS A 408 13.17 -59.51 -53.32
C LYS A 408 12.42 -58.78 -54.43
N MET A 409 11.69 -57.70 -54.14
CA MET A 409 11.00 -56.91 -55.16
C MET A 409 11.95 -56.18 -56.11
N GLU A 410 13.01 -55.58 -55.58
CA GLU A 410 14.06 -54.92 -56.36
C GLU A 410 14.75 -55.91 -57.33
N LEU A 411 15.07 -57.11 -56.85
CA LEU A 411 15.66 -58.18 -57.66
C LEU A 411 14.70 -58.78 -58.69
N GLU A 412 13.45 -59.09 -58.33
CA GLU A 412 12.53 -59.85 -59.20
C GLU A 412 11.87 -59.01 -60.31
N TYR A 413 11.59 -57.71 -60.08
CA TYR A 413 10.84 -56.89 -61.03
C TYR A 413 11.70 -56.00 -61.93
N LYS A 414 13.03 -55.99 -61.71
CA LYS A 414 14.00 -54.97 -62.13
C LYS A 414 13.86 -53.65 -61.37
N GLU A 415 14.99 -52.97 -61.20
CA GLU A 415 15.23 -51.78 -60.38
C GLU A 415 14.06 -50.77 -60.38
N ASP A 416 13.70 -50.18 -61.53
CA ASP A 416 12.61 -49.19 -61.65
C ASP A 416 11.26 -49.69 -61.09
N LYS A 417 10.89 -50.94 -61.39
CA LYS A 417 9.60 -51.53 -61.01
C LYS A 417 9.60 -52.09 -59.60
N GLY A 418 10.76 -52.56 -59.12
CA GLY A 418 10.95 -52.98 -57.74
C GLY A 418 10.87 -51.78 -56.79
N ALA A 419 11.58 -50.70 -57.12
CA ALA A 419 11.48 -49.41 -56.44
C ALA A 419 10.03 -48.90 -56.42
N TYR A 420 9.32 -48.92 -57.56
CA TYR A 420 7.90 -48.54 -57.62
C TYR A 420 7.01 -49.36 -56.66
N LYS A 421 7.20 -50.69 -56.61
CA LYS A 421 6.43 -51.58 -55.73
C LYS A 421 6.77 -51.40 -54.24
N LYS A 422 8.05 -51.21 -53.90
CA LYS A 422 8.52 -50.86 -52.56
C LYS A 422 7.92 -49.55 -52.06
N LYS A 423 7.93 -48.53 -52.93
CA LYS A 423 7.34 -47.21 -52.68
C LYS A 423 5.82 -47.34 -52.46
N ARG A 424 5.11 -48.14 -53.26
CA ARG A 424 3.69 -48.49 -53.04
C ARG A 424 3.42 -49.23 -51.72
N LEU A 425 4.29 -50.14 -51.27
CA LEU A 425 4.13 -50.80 -49.97
C LEU A 425 4.20 -49.77 -48.82
N LYS A 426 5.18 -48.86 -48.84
CA LYS A 426 5.24 -47.72 -47.89
C LYS A 426 3.96 -46.87 -47.94
N ASN A 427 3.44 -46.58 -49.13
CA ASN A 427 2.18 -45.83 -49.30
C ASN A 427 1.00 -46.48 -48.59
N VAL A 428 0.83 -47.80 -48.74
CA VAL A 428 -0.27 -48.52 -48.09
C VAL A 428 -0.16 -48.42 -46.57
N LEU A 429 1.06 -48.55 -46.03
CA LEU A 429 1.29 -48.47 -44.58
C LEU A 429 1.00 -47.07 -44.03
N VAL A 430 1.55 -46.02 -44.65
CA VAL A 430 1.33 -44.62 -44.22
C VAL A 430 -0.16 -44.24 -44.30
N CYS A 431 -0.82 -44.47 -45.43
CA CYS A 431 -2.23 -44.10 -45.57
C CYS A 431 -3.17 -44.97 -44.70
N THR A 432 -2.82 -46.23 -44.42
CA THR A 432 -3.60 -47.08 -43.49
C THR A 432 -3.38 -46.65 -42.04
N TYR A 433 -2.18 -46.18 -41.67
CA TYR A 433 -1.90 -45.56 -40.37
C TYR A 433 -2.70 -44.26 -40.19
N LEU A 434 -2.58 -43.32 -41.12
CA LEU A 434 -3.31 -42.03 -41.08
C LEU A 434 -4.83 -42.24 -40.99
N ALA A 435 -5.38 -43.17 -41.77
CA ALA A 435 -6.80 -43.53 -41.70
C ALA A 435 -7.16 -44.25 -40.38
N ALA A 436 -6.35 -45.20 -39.89
CA ALA A 436 -6.66 -45.93 -38.67
C ALA A 436 -6.72 -45.02 -37.43
N TYR A 437 -5.78 -44.08 -37.28
CA TYR A 437 -5.75 -43.19 -36.11
C TYR A 437 -6.65 -41.95 -36.30
N GLY A 438 -6.74 -41.40 -37.51
CA GLY A 438 -7.72 -40.37 -37.87
C GLY A 438 -9.18 -40.83 -37.89
N LEU A 439 -9.46 -42.09 -37.54
CA LEU A 439 -10.80 -42.67 -37.34
C LEU A 439 -10.94 -43.30 -35.93
N ASN A 440 -10.03 -42.98 -35.01
CA ASN A 440 -9.96 -43.56 -33.66
C ASN A 440 -9.67 -42.51 -32.56
N ASP A 441 -9.77 -41.21 -32.88
CA ASP A 441 -9.87 -40.09 -31.93
C ASP A 441 -8.90 -40.16 -30.71
N SER A 442 -7.62 -40.47 -30.95
CA SER A 442 -6.63 -40.81 -29.90
C SER A 442 -5.18 -40.38 -30.18
N ILE A 443 -4.96 -39.51 -31.17
CA ILE A 443 -3.64 -39.00 -31.58
C ILE A 443 -3.74 -37.51 -31.91
N THR A 444 -2.70 -36.76 -31.53
CA THR A 444 -2.52 -35.32 -31.77
C THR A 444 -1.54 -35.05 -32.93
N ALA A 445 -1.38 -33.79 -33.32
CA ALA A 445 -0.43 -33.41 -34.36
C ALA A 445 1.06 -33.56 -33.97
N GLU A 446 1.36 -33.62 -32.67
CA GLU A 446 2.74 -33.74 -32.13
C GLU A 446 3.19 -35.20 -31.95
N ASP A 447 2.27 -36.17 -32.02
CA ASP A 447 2.56 -37.59 -31.89
C ASP A 447 3.42 -38.12 -33.05
N THR A 448 4.20 -39.17 -32.76
CA THR A 448 5.19 -39.71 -33.69
C THR A 448 4.91 -41.14 -34.15
N TRP A 449 5.07 -41.40 -35.44
CA TRP A 449 5.06 -42.73 -36.03
C TRP A 449 6.49 -43.28 -36.15
N HIS A 450 6.70 -44.52 -35.69
CA HIS A 450 7.99 -45.21 -35.81
C HIS A 450 7.91 -46.31 -36.90
N PHE A 451 8.68 -46.17 -37.97
CA PHE A 451 8.72 -47.16 -39.05
C PHE A 451 10.09 -47.23 -39.76
N TYR A 452 10.41 -48.38 -40.35
CA TYR A 452 11.72 -48.66 -40.94
C TYR A 452 11.96 -47.95 -42.27
N ALA A 453 13.13 -47.33 -42.43
CA ALA A 453 13.53 -46.65 -43.67
C ALA A 453 14.16 -47.63 -44.70
N ASP A 454 14.76 -47.10 -45.77
CA ASP A 454 15.34 -47.91 -46.84
C ASP A 454 16.69 -48.58 -46.49
N ASP A 455 17.30 -48.18 -45.38
CA ASP A 455 18.45 -48.83 -44.73
C ASP A 455 18.06 -50.01 -43.83
N GLY A 456 16.80 -50.07 -43.40
CA GLY A 456 16.26 -51.07 -42.50
C GLY A 456 16.16 -50.65 -41.04
N GLU A 457 16.62 -49.45 -40.67
CA GLU A 457 16.63 -48.96 -39.29
C GLU A 457 15.32 -48.20 -38.94
N PRO A 458 14.84 -48.29 -37.69
CA PRO A 458 13.61 -47.62 -37.25
C PRO A 458 13.81 -46.10 -37.26
N HIS A 459 13.01 -45.42 -38.07
CA HIS A 459 12.95 -43.97 -38.14
C HIS A 459 11.67 -43.44 -37.49
N THR A 460 11.77 -42.26 -36.89
CA THR A 460 10.66 -41.53 -36.28
C THR A 460 10.23 -40.40 -37.22
N TYR A 461 8.92 -40.30 -37.47
CA TYR A 461 8.29 -39.24 -38.25
C TYR A 461 7.20 -38.59 -37.40
N PHE A 462 7.08 -37.26 -37.39
CA PHE A 462 5.92 -36.62 -36.76
C PHE A 462 4.67 -36.84 -37.62
N TYR A 463 3.48 -36.84 -37.01
CA TYR A 463 2.22 -37.01 -37.74
C TYR A 463 2.06 -35.99 -38.88
N ALA A 464 2.49 -34.74 -38.64
CA ALA A 464 2.52 -33.68 -39.65
C ALA A 464 3.46 -33.96 -40.83
N ASP A 465 4.63 -34.59 -40.61
CA ASP A 465 5.62 -34.89 -41.67
C ASP A 465 5.14 -35.95 -42.68
N LEU A 466 4.12 -36.73 -42.31
CA LEU A 466 3.51 -37.76 -43.17
C LEU A 466 2.45 -37.19 -44.13
N LEU A 467 2.12 -35.91 -43.97
CA LEU A 467 1.15 -35.16 -44.77
C LEU A 467 1.89 -34.17 -45.71
N TRP A 468 1.18 -33.60 -46.69
CA TRP A 468 1.75 -32.49 -47.46
C TRP A 468 1.74 -31.20 -46.64
N ALA A 469 2.65 -30.27 -46.92
CA ALA A 469 2.72 -28.95 -46.27
C ALA A 469 1.42 -28.11 -46.39
N ASP A 470 0.58 -28.38 -47.40
CA ASP A 470 -0.72 -27.72 -47.61
C ASP A 470 -1.91 -28.53 -47.06
N ALA A 471 -1.68 -29.73 -46.52
CA ALA A 471 -2.72 -30.64 -46.05
C ALA A 471 -3.11 -30.37 -44.60
N ILE A 472 -3.89 -29.31 -44.39
CA ILE A 472 -4.46 -28.97 -43.07
C ILE A 472 -5.41 -30.08 -42.63
N ILE A 473 -4.90 -31.03 -41.84
CA ILE A 473 -5.68 -31.69 -40.80
C ILE A 473 -5.56 -30.78 -39.57
N THR A 474 -6.55 -29.90 -39.38
CA THR A 474 -6.79 -29.31 -38.05
C THR A 474 -6.99 -30.44 -37.06
N ASP A 475 -6.51 -30.28 -35.83
CA ASP A 475 -6.77 -31.23 -34.74
C ASP A 475 -8.29 -31.46 -34.58
N THR A 476 -8.75 -32.65 -34.99
CA THR A 476 -10.17 -33.00 -35.08
C THR A 476 -10.42 -34.35 -34.44
N ASN A 477 -10.40 -34.32 -33.11
CA ASN A 477 -11.04 -35.24 -32.16
C ASN A 477 -12.59 -35.26 -32.34
N LYS A 478 -13.01 -35.50 -33.58
CA LYS A 478 -14.34 -35.28 -34.19
C LYS A 478 -14.52 -36.13 -35.47
N ALA A 479 -13.78 -37.22 -35.63
CA ALA A 479 -13.84 -38.04 -36.85
C ALA A 479 -15.17 -38.81 -36.99
N ASP A 480 -15.85 -39.08 -35.86
CA ASP A 480 -17.14 -39.75 -35.79
C ASP A 480 -18.31 -38.86 -36.26
N PRO A 481 -18.98 -39.17 -37.39
CA PRO A 481 -20.17 -38.45 -37.85
C PRO A 481 -21.46 -38.81 -37.09
N ALA A 482 -21.41 -39.66 -36.04
CA ALA A 482 -22.59 -40.12 -35.30
C ALA A 482 -23.51 -38.98 -34.80
N SER A 483 -22.95 -37.86 -34.36
CA SER A 483 -23.69 -36.67 -33.90
C SER A 483 -24.13 -35.73 -35.04
N LEU A 484 -23.45 -35.77 -36.19
CA LEU A 484 -23.68 -34.84 -37.30
C LEU A 484 -24.83 -35.29 -38.21
N SER A 485 -25.64 -34.37 -38.71
CA SER A 485 -26.70 -34.64 -39.68
C SER A 485 -26.48 -33.81 -40.94
N TRP A 486 -26.80 -34.36 -42.11
CA TRP A 486 -26.68 -33.62 -43.37
C TRP A 486 -27.68 -32.46 -43.42
N ILE A 487 -27.23 -31.31 -43.95
CA ILE A 487 -28.07 -30.14 -44.18
C ILE A 487 -28.09 -29.85 -45.68
N ASP A 488 -29.27 -29.95 -46.30
CA ASP A 488 -29.44 -29.60 -47.71
C ASP A 488 -29.31 -28.07 -47.92
N PRO A 489 -28.69 -27.60 -49.02
CA PRO A 489 -28.58 -26.17 -49.30
C PRO A 489 -29.96 -25.50 -49.34
N VAL A 490 -30.13 -24.46 -48.52
CA VAL A 490 -31.36 -23.66 -48.46
C VAL A 490 -31.67 -23.13 -49.87
N GLU A 491 -32.94 -23.16 -50.27
CA GLU A 491 -33.35 -23.07 -51.69
C GLU A 491 -32.89 -21.79 -52.43
N LEU A 492 -32.51 -20.75 -51.70
CA LEU A 492 -31.96 -19.48 -52.20
C LEU A 492 -30.44 -19.54 -52.54
N MET A 493 -29.69 -20.51 -52.02
CA MET A 493 -28.22 -20.60 -52.12
C MET A 493 -27.75 -21.56 -53.22
N LYS A 494 -28.40 -21.56 -54.38
CA LYS A 494 -28.10 -22.46 -55.52
C LYS A 494 -26.98 -21.96 -56.44
N GLU A 495 -26.46 -20.76 -56.21
CA GLU A 495 -25.26 -20.21 -56.85
C GLU A 495 -24.25 -19.77 -55.77
N ALA A 496 -22.98 -19.57 -56.15
CA ALA A 496 -21.85 -19.48 -55.21
C ALA A 496 -22.01 -18.37 -54.15
N PRO A 497 -21.56 -18.60 -52.90
CA PRO A 497 -21.93 -17.75 -51.75
C PRO A 497 -21.38 -16.33 -51.85
N ILE A 498 -22.30 -15.37 -51.74
CA ILE A 498 -22.04 -13.95 -51.49
C ILE A 498 -22.76 -13.60 -50.19
N PRO A 499 -22.12 -12.94 -49.20
CA PRO A 499 -22.79 -12.57 -47.96
C PRO A 499 -23.93 -11.56 -48.22
N PRO A 500 -25.03 -11.60 -47.45
CA PRO A 500 -26.13 -10.66 -47.60
C PRO A 500 -25.70 -9.23 -47.26
N GLU A 501 -26.26 -8.24 -47.95
CA GLU A 501 -25.93 -6.83 -47.77
C GLU A 501 -26.75 -6.21 -46.62
N LYS A 502 -26.08 -5.48 -45.71
CA LYS A 502 -26.70 -4.93 -44.50
C LYS A 502 -27.54 -3.67 -44.81
N PRO A 503 -28.79 -3.55 -44.33
CA PRO A 503 -29.60 -2.34 -44.51
C PRO A 503 -28.95 -1.06 -43.94
N GLN A 504 -29.21 0.09 -44.58
CA GLN A 504 -28.77 1.40 -44.07
C GLN A 504 -29.67 1.90 -42.94
N GLU A 505 -29.06 2.49 -41.93
CA GLU A 505 -29.69 2.91 -40.67
C GLU A 505 -30.55 4.19 -40.82
N VAL A 506 -31.58 4.33 -39.99
CA VAL A 506 -32.56 5.42 -40.05
C VAL A 506 -32.45 6.30 -38.81
N GLU A 507 -32.13 7.58 -38.98
CA GLU A 507 -31.96 8.54 -37.88
C GLU A 507 -33.28 8.86 -37.15
N LYS A 508 -33.23 8.92 -35.82
CA LYS A 508 -34.38 9.09 -34.93
C LYS A 508 -34.64 10.57 -34.57
N PRO A 509 -35.88 11.08 -34.71
CA PRO A 509 -36.20 12.46 -34.32
C PRO A 509 -36.15 12.66 -32.80
N ILE A 510 -35.56 13.78 -32.37
CA ILE A 510 -35.32 14.09 -30.95
C ILE A 510 -36.60 14.56 -30.26
N ALA A 511 -36.90 14.01 -29.08
CA ALA A 511 -38.06 14.35 -28.26
C ALA A 511 -37.74 15.47 -27.24
N PRO A 512 -38.73 16.32 -26.88
CA PRO A 512 -38.55 17.36 -25.85
C PRO A 512 -38.53 16.78 -24.42
N LEU A 513 -37.72 17.39 -23.55
CA LEU A 513 -37.42 16.91 -22.19
C LEU A 513 -38.60 17.00 -21.21
N TYR A 514 -38.57 16.13 -20.18
CA TYR A 514 -39.42 16.18 -18.99
C TYR A 514 -38.59 16.66 -17.78
N LEU A 515 -39.20 17.37 -16.83
CA LEU A 515 -38.53 17.93 -15.65
C LEU A 515 -38.99 17.25 -14.36
N GLN A 516 -38.04 16.91 -13.49
CA GLN A 516 -38.31 16.48 -12.11
C GLN A 516 -38.47 17.70 -11.19
N LYS A 517 -39.19 17.52 -10.07
CA LYS A 517 -39.32 18.54 -9.03
C LYS A 517 -37.99 18.66 -8.26
N PRO A 518 -37.40 19.86 -8.09
CA PRO A 518 -36.16 20.02 -7.33
C PRO A 518 -36.35 19.76 -5.83
N THR A 519 -35.27 19.38 -5.16
CA THR A 519 -35.20 19.15 -3.71
C THR A 519 -34.75 20.43 -2.99
N GLU A 520 -35.40 20.76 -1.87
CA GLU A 520 -35.09 21.97 -1.09
C GLU A 520 -33.76 21.82 -0.33
N PRO A 521 -32.84 22.80 -0.40
CA PRO A 521 -31.61 22.77 0.38
C PRO A 521 -31.91 22.90 1.87
N LYS A 522 -31.18 22.17 2.71
CA LYS A 522 -31.31 22.23 4.17
C LYS A 522 -31.05 23.63 4.68
N GLU A 523 -31.89 24.11 5.59
CA GLU A 523 -31.80 25.45 6.15
C GLU A 523 -30.47 25.69 6.89
N VAL A 524 -29.83 26.82 6.56
CA VAL A 524 -28.67 27.36 7.28
C VAL A 524 -29.09 28.74 7.77
N HIS A 525 -28.83 29.05 9.04
CA HIS A 525 -29.14 30.38 9.60
C HIS A 525 -27.97 31.36 9.41
N GLU A 526 -28.29 32.65 9.34
CA GLU A 526 -27.29 33.72 9.31
C GLU A 526 -26.46 33.73 10.60
N PRO A 527 -25.12 33.71 10.53
CA PRO A 527 -24.29 33.80 11.71
C PRO A 527 -24.27 35.23 12.27
N THR A 528 -24.16 35.36 13.59
CA THR A 528 -23.98 36.68 14.22
C THR A 528 -22.54 37.18 14.04
N PRO A 529 -22.29 38.42 13.60
CA PRO A 529 -20.95 39.00 13.57
C PRO A 529 -20.39 39.18 14.99
N PRO A 530 -19.10 38.90 15.24
CA PRO A 530 -18.47 39.13 16.53
C PRO A 530 -18.29 40.63 16.79
N THR A 531 -18.39 41.03 18.06
CA THR A 531 -18.19 42.41 18.50
C THR A 531 -16.77 42.89 18.15
N PRO A 532 -16.60 43.99 17.40
CA PRO A 532 -15.30 44.53 17.08
C PRO A 532 -14.43 44.79 18.31
N LYS A 533 -13.17 44.35 18.23
CA LYS A 533 -12.07 44.74 19.12
C LYS A 533 -11.06 45.55 18.33
N ASP A 534 -10.69 46.72 18.85
CA ASP A 534 -9.56 47.47 18.32
C ASP A 534 -8.25 46.76 18.67
N LYS A 535 -7.25 46.86 17.79
CA LYS A 535 -5.90 46.35 18.09
C LYS A 535 -5.30 47.22 19.20
N PRO A 536 -4.79 46.65 20.32
CA PRO A 536 -4.17 47.46 21.36
C PRO A 536 -2.91 48.14 20.81
N GLU A 537 -2.81 49.45 21.03
CA GLU A 537 -1.62 50.23 20.72
C GLU A 537 -0.57 50.04 21.82
N PHE A 538 0.64 49.59 21.45
CA PHE A 538 1.76 49.55 22.38
C PHE A 538 2.31 50.97 22.55
N LYS A 539 2.43 51.42 23.80
CA LYS A 539 2.96 52.77 24.08
C LYS A 539 4.47 52.72 24.33
N GLU A 540 5.22 53.46 23.53
CA GLU A 540 6.68 53.63 23.67
C GLU A 540 7.12 54.29 24.99
N GLU A 541 6.21 54.85 25.77
CA GLU A 541 6.49 55.55 27.04
C GLU A 541 6.99 54.60 28.17
N TYR A 542 6.84 53.28 28.02
CA TYR A 542 7.25 52.26 29.00
C TYR A 542 8.41 51.37 28.51
N LYS A 543 9.53 51.96 28.08
CA LYS A 543 10.69 51.22 27.55
C LYS A 543 11.21 50.16 28.54
N THR A 544 11.52 48.97 28.01
CA THR A 544 12.10 47.81 28.72
C THR A 544 13.33 48.16 29.56
N GLU A 545 14.11 49.15 29.14
CA GLU A 545 15.32 49.59 29.81
C GLU A 545 15.09 50.00 31.28
N VAL A 546 13.98 50.68 31.59
CA VAL A 546 13.62 51.05 32.98
C VAL A 546 13.29 49.81 33.81
N ILE A 547 12.55 48.87 33.20
CA ILE A 547 12.18 47.59 33.83
C ILE A 547 13.42 46.75 34.14
N HIS A 548 14.43 46.72 33.27
CA HIS A 548 15.68 46.00 33.52
C HIS A 548 16.58 46.71 34.54
N ARG A 549 16.77 48.04 34.43
CA ARG A 549 17.60 48.84 35.36
C ARG A 549 17.18 48.65 36.82
N ALA A 550 15.88 48.64 37.11
CA ALA A 550 15.36 48.38 38.45
C ALA A 550 15.00 46.91 38.71
N GLY A 551 14.84 46.09 37.67
CA GLY A 551 14.60 44.64 37.79
C GLY A 551 15.78 43.90 38.43
N ASP A 552 17.01 44.27 38.06
CA ASP A 552 18.22 43.77 38.73
C ASP A 552 18.22 44.11 40.24
N ILE A 553 17.77 45.31 40.60
CA ILE A 553 17.63 45.72 42.00
C ILE A 553 16.54 44.89 42.69
N MET A 554 15.35 44.76 42.10
CA MET A 554 14.23 43.98 42.64
C MET A 554 14.62 42.52 42.90
N LEU A 555 15.36 41.90 41.97
CA LEU A 555 15.87 40.53 42.10
C LEU A 555 16.93 40.39 43.20
N GLN A 556 17.80 41.39 43.40
CA GLN A 556 18.79 41.37 44.48
C GLN A 556 18.18 41.69 45.86
N LEU A 557 17.06 42.43 45.91
CA LEU A 557 16.32 42.73 47.15
C LEU A 557 15.45 41.56 47.65
N GLU A 558 15.15 40.56 46.82
CA GLU A 558 14.37 39.38 47.26
C GLU A 558 15.08 38.58 48.37
N ASP A 559 16.41 38.71 48.53
CA ASP A 559 17.19 38.04 49.59
C ASP A 559 17.22 38.81 50.94
N LYS A 560 16.16 39.59 51.22
CA LYS A 560 15.62 39.88 52.57
C LYS A 560 16.59 40.38 53.66
N THR A 561 17.54 41.27 53.36
CA THR A 561 18.32 41.97 54.40
C THR A 561 18.20 43.50 54.44
N SER A 562 17.73 44.17 53.38
CA SER A 562 17.43 45.61 53.41
C SER A 562 16.37 45.95 52.36
N PRO A 563 15.29 46.69 52.71
CA PRO A 563 14.35 47.23 51.73
C PRO A 563 14.88 48.55 51.13
N LEU A 564 14.44 48.90 49.92
CA LEU A 564 14.48 50.29 49.47
C LEU A 564 13.53 51.11 50.33
N LEU A 565 14.09 52.10 51.04
CA LEU A 565 13.34 52.99 51.92
C LEU A 565 12.95 54.26 51.16
N LEU A 566 11.66 54.59 51.19
CA LEU A 566 11.21 55.96 50.95
C LEU A 566 11.61 56.79 52.19
N ARG A 567 12.63 57.63 52.03
CA ARG A 567 13.22 58.46 53.07
C ARG A 567 12.47 59.80 53.16
N GLU A 568 12.40 60.35 54.37
CA GLU A 568 11.72 61.61 54.63
C GLU A 568 12.44 62.77 53.91
N GLU A 569 11.70 63.50 53.07
CA GLU A 569 12.24 64.64 52.32
C GLU A 569 12.58 65.81 53.26
N ILE A 570 13.76 66.41 53.03
CA ILE A 570 14.18 67.60 53.75
C ILE A 570 13.50 68.84 53.17
N THR A 571 13.31 69.86 54.02
CA THR A 571 12.59 71.11 53.72
C THR A 571 13.46 72.36 53.94
N SER A 572 14.78 72.18 53.86
CA SER A 572 15.80 73.23 53.92
C SER A 572 17.14 72.69 53.38
N PRO A 573 18.02 73.51 52.79
CA PRO A 573 19.32 73.07 52.29
C PRO A 573 20.20 72.40 53.36
N VAL A 574 20.85 71.30 52.98
CA VAL A 574 21.93 70.64 53.76
C VAL A 574 23.28 71.16 53.27
N TYR A 575 24.29 71.15 54.13
CA TYR A 575 25.65 71.53 53.78
C TYR A 575 26.57 70.31 53.82
N TYR A 576 27.28 70.03 52.73
CA TYR A 576 28.43 69.13 52.78
C TYR A 576 29.60 69.89 53.43
N ASN A 577 30.25 69.25 54.40
CA ASN A 577 31.34 69.84 55.17
C ASN A 577 32.69 69.31 54.67
N ALA A 578 33.38 70.10 53.85
CA ALA A 578 34.69 69.74 53.29
C ALA A 578 35.83 70.30 54.16
N GLU A 579 36.50 69.44 54.95
CA GLU A 579 37.69 69.84 55.71
C GLU A 579 38.93 69.89 54.79
N ILE A 580 39.56 71.07 54.68
CA ILE A 580 40.79 71.29 53.89
C ILE A 580 41.88 71.86 54.81
N ALA A 581 43.10 71.34 54.72
CA ALA A 581 44.26 71.86 55.44
C ALA A 581 45.03 72.89 54.61
N VAL A 582 45.34 74.04 55.22
CA VAL A 582 46.18 75.11 54.69
C VAL A 582 47.46 75.16 55.53
N SER A 583 48.61 74.93 54.90
CA SER A 583 49.90 74.84 55.60
C SER A 583 50.73 76.11 55.35
N VAL A 584 51.31 76.70 56.40
CA VAL A 584 52.18 77.89 56.33
C VAL A 584 53.49 77.64 57.08
N ALA A 585 54.60 78.12 56.52
CA ALA A 585 55.90 78.10 57.17
C ALA A 585 56.09 79.31 58.10
N MET A 586 56.35 79.07 59.39
CA MET A 586 56.63 80.12 60.36
C MET A 586 57.98 80.80 60.08
N THR A 587 58.01 82.11 59.89
CA THR A 587 59.23 82.87 59.56
C THR A 587 59.77 83.67 60.73
N GLU A 588 60.99 83.35 61.18
CA GLU A 588 61.72 84.13 62.19
C GLU A 588 63.15 84.43 61.70
N GLY A 589 63.46 85.71 61.43
CA GLY A 589 64.82 86.25 61.24
C GLY A 589 65.73 85.64 60.15
N SER A 590 65.20 84.84 59.22
CA SER A 590 65.96 83.97 58.31
C SER A 590 65.93 84.43 56.84
N ALA A 591 66.86 83.89 56.02
CA ALA A 591 66.91 84.18 54.59
C ALA A 591 65.68 83.60 53.85
N PRO A 592 65.17 84.28 52.82
CA PRO A 592 63.91 83.88 52.17
C PRO A 592 64.06 82.56 51.40
N ALA A 593 63.01 81.75 51.41
CA ALA A 593 62.97 80.42 50.81
C ALA A 593 61.63 80.15 50.10
N VAL A 594 61.60 79.17 49.19
CA VAL A 594 60.40 78.76 48.45
C VAL A 594 59.90 77.42 49.00
N THR A 595 58.72 77.39 49.63
CA THR A 595 58.10 76.13 50.08
C THR A 595 57.17 75.58 49.01
N VAL A 596 57.29 74.31 48.70
CA VAL A 596 56.59 73.66 47.58
C VAL A 596 55.55 72.67 48.10
N TYR A 597 54.34 72.79 47.59
CA TYR A 597 53.18 71.99 48.00
C TYR A 597 52.67 71.07 46.87
N GLY A 598 52.27 69.87 47.26
CA GLY A 598 51.64 68.88 46.39
C GLY A 598 50.14 69.14 46.16
N THR A 599 49.51 68.33 45.31
CA THR A 599 48.09 68.44 44.91
C THR A 599 47.09 68.23 46.06
N ASN A 600 47.55 67.65 47.17
CA ASN A 600 46.79 67.43 48.41
C ASN A 600 46.99 68.55 49.47
N GLY A 601 47.72 69.62 49.14
CA GLY A 601 48.02 70.71 50.09
C GLY A 601 49.11 70.38 51.11
N GLU A 602 49.77 69.22 51.02
CA GLU A 602 50.91 68.87 51.87
C GLU A 602 52.24 69.36 51.31
N LYS A 603 53.16 69.68 52.22
CA LYS A 603 54.50 70.18 51.90
C LYS A 603 55.37 69.06 51.33
N GLU A 604 55.77 69.19 50.07
CA GLU A 604 56.73 68.28 49.43
C GLU A 604 58.17 68.64 49.81
N THR A 605 58.54 69.92 49.74
CA THR A 605 59.93 70.36 49.96
C THR A 605 60.03 71.86 50.26
N THR A 606 61.25 72.34 50.55
CA THR A 606 61.62 73.76 50.57
C THR A 606 62.92 73.94 49.80
N LEU A 607 62.97 74.96 48.93
CA LEU A 607 64.05 75.29 48.02
C LEU A 607 64.70 76.62 48.41
N SER A 608 65.98 76.81 48.08
CA SER A 608 66.73 78.04 48.39
C SER A 608 66.61 79.15 47.34
N SER A 609 66.00 78.87 46.19
CA SER A 609 65.80 79.84 45.11
C SER A 609 64.66 79.42 44.18
N LEU A 610 64.03 80.41 43.52
CA LEU A 610 63.02 80.19 42.48
C LEU A 610 63.55 79.35 41.30
N SER A 611 64.85 79.44 41.00
CA SER A 611 65.51 78.67 39.95
C SER A 611 65.52 77.16 40.18
N GLU A 612 65.37 76.69 41.42
CA GLU A 612 65.32 75.25 41.74
C GLU A 612 63.97 74.61 41.37
N LEU A 613 62.90 75.39 41.18
CA LEU A 613 61.58 74.89 40.78
C LEU A 613 61.58 74.19 39.40
N ALA A 614 62.54 74.55 38.53
CA ALA A 614 62.72 73.92 37.22
C ALA A 614 63.42 72.54 37.29
N ALA A 615 63.81 72.08 38.48
CA ALA A 615 64.41 70.77 38.73
C ALA A 615 63.47 69.82 39.52
N LEU A 616 62.26 70.25 39.85
CA LEU A 616 61.22 69.40 40.43
C LEU A 616 60.39 68.73 39.34
N ASP A 617 59.80 67.58 39.70
CA ASP A 617 59.00 66.79 38.79
C ASP A 617 57.74 67.56 38.31
N SER A 618 57.46 67.40 37.02
CA SER A 618 56.39 68.05 36.25
C SER A 618 55.52 67.03 35.49
N ASP A 619 55.67 65.74 35.76
CA ASP A 619 54.84 64.70 35.12
C ASP A 619 53.35 64.87 35.46
N GLY A 620 52.51 64.52 34.48
CA GLY A 620 51.05 64.54 34.64
C GLY A 620 50.54 63.31 35.39
N PHE A 621 49.34 63.43 35.97
CA PHE A 621 48.63 62.32 36.64
C PHE A 621 47.24 62.11 36.03
N SER A 622 46.57 61.01 36.37
CA SER A 622 45.21 60.72 35.88
C SER A 622 44.38 59.98 36.90
N ASP A 623 43.10 60.32 36.99
CA ASP A 623 42.09 59.53 37.70
C ASP A 623 41.10 58.89 36.70
N VAL A 624 39.90 58.51 37.17
CA VAL A 624 38.85 57.90 36.33
C VAL A 624 38.16 58.94 35.42
N HIS A 625 38.16 60.22 35.79
CA HIS A 625 37.45 61.31 35.14
C HIS A 625 38.36 62.23 34.30
N SER A 626 39.60 62.45 34.70
CA SER A 626 40.50 63.44 34.08
C SER A 626 41.98 62.99 34.00
N GLU A 627 42.64 63.47 32.95
CA GLU A 627 44.10 63.50 32.77
C GLU A 627 44.60 64.92 33.04
N TYR A 628 45.53 65.08 33.98
CA TYR A 628 46.00 66.35 34.50
C TYR A 628 47.40 66.64 33.98
N THR A 629 47.55 67.68 33.17
CA THR A 629 48.84 68.11 32.61
C THR A 629 49.39 69.29 33.41
N PHE A 630 50.62 69.20 33.91
CA PHE A 630 51.28 70.32 34.58
C PHE A 630 51.49 71.48 33.61
N TYR A 631 51.10 72.71 33.99
CA TYR A 631 51.30 73.90 33.15
C TYR A 631 52.08 75.03 33.81
N GLY A 632 52.31 75.00 35.12
CA GLY A 632 53.12 76.01 35.79
C GLY A 632 53.09 75.99 37.31
N TRP A 633 53.74 76.99 37.90
CA TRP A 633 53.79 77.23 39.34
C TRP A 633 53.05 78.53 39.69
N SER A 634 52.32 78.55 40.79
CA SER A 634 51.61 79.73 41.31
C SER A 634 51.82 79.88 42.82
N GLN A 635 51.71 81.11 43.32
CA GLN A 635 51.66 81.43 44.74
C GLN A 635 50.29 81.11 45.40
N SER A 636 49.37 80.47 44.66
CA SER A 636 48.06 80.00 45.16
C SER A 636 47.69 78.67 44.47
N PRO A 637 47.02 77.73 45.17
CA PRO A 637 46.53 76.48 44.58
C PRO A 637 45.17 76.64 43.87
N THR A 638 44.52 77.81 43.98
CA THR A 638 43.20 78.08 43.39
C THR A 638 43.19 79.21 42.38
N GLU A 639 44.16 80.11 42.45
CA GLU A 639 44.34 81.24 41.54
C GLU A 639 45.71 81.16 40.86
N ASN A 640 45.82 81.65 39.62
CA ASN A 640 47.09 81.74 38.92
C ASN A 640 47.81 83.06 39.28
N ILE A 641 48.43 83.08 40.46
CA ILE A 641 49.23 84.20 40.96
C ILE A 641 50.68 83.99 40.52
N PRO A 642 51.24 84.84 39.64
CA PRO A 642 52.58 84.65 39.10
C PRO A 642 53.64 84.74 40.20
N LEU A 643 54.73 84.00 40.02
CA LEU A 643 55.90 84.08 40.90
C LEU A 643 56.63 85.44 40.73
N PRO A 644 57.28 85.97 41.78
CA PRO A 644 58.03 87.23 41.68
C PRO A 644 59.35 87.05 40.92
N ASP A 645 59.82 88.09 40.22
CA ASP A 645 61.10 88.08 39.48
C ASP A 645 62.34 87.83 40.37
N SER A 646 62.23 88.12 41.67
CA SER A 646 63.29 87.91 42.66
C SER A 646 62.71 87.65 44.05
N LEU A 647 63.28 86.69 44.76
CA LEU A 647 62.82 86.26 46.08
C LEU A 647 63.27 87.24 47.18
N THR A 648 62.38 88.17 47.57
CA THR A 648 62.61 89.16 48.64
C THR A 648 62.12 88.71 50.03
N GLU A 649 61.15 87.80 50.05
CA GLU A 649 60.54 87.19 51.23
C GLU A 649 60.26 85.71 50.95
N SER A 650 59.98 84.91 51.98
CA SER A 650 59.63 83.50 51.78
C SER A 650 58.24 83.35 51.18
N ILE A 651 58.08 82.47 50.19
CA ILE A 651 56.80 82.24 49.52
C ILE A 651 56.45 80.76 49.50
N SER A 652 55.14 80.47 49.44
CA SER A 652 54.60 79.16 49.09
C SER A 652 54.35 79.08 47.59
N VAL A 653 54.53 77.90 46.99
CA VAL A 653 54.18 77.64 45.59
C VAL A 653 53.52 76.28 45.41
N TYR A 654 52.59 76.26 44.46
CA TYR A 654 51.71 75.13 44.14
C TYR A 654 51.86 74.76 42.66
N ARG A 655 51.84 73.46 42.35
CA ARG A 655 51.73 73.00 40.95
C ARG A 655 50.35 73.29 40.42
N LEU A 656 50.27 74.02 39.30
CA LEU A 656 49.05 74.22 38.53
C LEU A 656 48.94 73.15 37.45
N TYR A 657 47.75 72.55 37.36
CA TYR A 657 47.42 71.51 36.38
C TYR A 657 46.22 71.93 35.53
N GLU A 658 46.26 71.59 34.24
CA GLU A 658 45.14 71.69 33.32
C GLU A 658 44.49 70.30 33.23
N ALA A 659 43.20 70.22 33.61
CA ALA A 659 42.44 68.97 33.62
C ALA A 659 41.74 68.75 32.27
N LYS A 660 42.13 67.67 31.58
CA LYS A 660 41.52 67.19 30.34
C LYS A 660 40.60 66.01 30.66
N GLU A 661 39.33 66.13 30.30
CA GLU A 661 38.33 65.07 30.49
C GLU A 661 38.74 63.79 29.74
N ARG A 662 38.61 62.62 30.39
CA ARG A 662 38.88 61.32 29.76
C ARG A 662 37.70 60.88 28.91
N ILE A 663 37.96 60.03 27.92
CA ILE A 663 36.98 59.49 26.98
C ILE A 663 37.19 57.98 26.90
N TYR A 664 36.09 57.22 27.00
CA TYR A 664 36.06 55.76 26.96
C TYR A 664 35.29 55.25 25.75
N ASN A 665 35.75 54.13 25.18
CA ASN A 665 35.13 53.50 24.01
C ASN A 665 34.03 52.54 24.46
N ILE A 666 32.76 52.92 24.22
CA ILE A 666 31.60 52.16 24.68
C ILE A 666 30.97 51.39 23.52
N THR A 667 31.22 50.09 23.47
CA THR A 667 30.90 49.16 22.38
C THR A 667 29.47 48.65 22.48
N PHE A 668 28.64 48.87 21.46
CA PHE A 668 27.31 48.26 21.32
C PHE A 668 27.30 47.19 20.22
N SER A 669 27.01 45.94 20.57
CA SER A 669 27.01 44.78 19.68
C SER A 669 25.58 44.36 19.32
N ILE A 670 25.28 44.28 18.02
CA ILE A 670 23.95 44.00 17.47
C ILE A 670 24.11 42.95 16.35
N ASP A 671 23.73 41.71 16.65
CA ASP A 671 23.83 40.55 15.73
C ASP A 671 25.25 40.34 15.13
N GLY A 672 26.30 40.67 15.91
CA GLY A 672 27.70 40.61 15.48
C GLY A 672 28.15 41.76 14.57
N LYS A 673 27.24 42.67 14.18
CA LYS A 673 27.59 44.01 13.69
C LYS A 673 27.71 44.94 14.90
N ASP A 674 28.74 45.76 14.92
CA ASP A 674 29.21 46.33 16.18
C ASP A 674 29.52 47.82 16.12
N THR A 675 29.34 48.51 17.26
CA THR A 675 29.20 49.96 17.30
C THR A 675 29.71 50.62 18.60
N VAL A 676 31.02 50.89 18.68
CA VAL A 676 31.68 51.76 19.71
C VAL A 676 31.22 53.21 19.62
N ILE A 677 30.96 53.86 20.75
CA ILE A 677 30.72 55.30 20.85
C ILE A 677 31.71 55.91 21.89
N PRO A 678 32.54 56.93 21.55
CA PRO A 678 33.52 57.52 22.50
C PRO A 678 32.89 58.50 23.53
N VAL A 679 32.46 57.98 24.69
CA VAL A 679 31.73 58.70 25.75
C VAL A 679 32.71 59.37 26.72
N LYS A 680 32.42 60.56 27.25
CA LYS A 680 33.26 61.15 28.31
C LYS A 680 33.14 60.37 29.62
N ALA A 681 34.21 60.42 30.40
CA ALA A 681 34.23 59.80 31.72
C ALA A 681 33.14 60.37 32.64
N GLY A 682 32.33 59.48 33.21
CA GLY A 682 31.19 59.81 34.05
C GLY A 682 29.88 60.08 33.31
N GLU A 683 29.85 60.25 31.99
CA GLU A 683 28.60 60.41 31.21
C GLU A 683 27.91 59.06 30.96
N LEU A 684 26.56 59.07 30.82
CA LEU A 684 25.78 57.87 30.51
C LEU A 684 25.72 57.65 28.99
N PRO A 685 26.12 56.47 28.46
CA PRO A 685 26.17 56.22 27.02
C PRO A 685 24.78 56.29 26.32
N SER A 686 24.65 57.18 25.32
CA SER A 686 23.44 57.29 24.50
C SER A 686 23.43 56.28 23.36
N HIS A 687 22.54 55.29 23.44
CA HIS A 687 22.24 54.37 22.34
C HIS A 687 21.16 54.86 21.37
N SER A 688 20.70 56.12 21.47
CA SER A 688 19.50 56.62 20.79
C SER A 688 19.57 56.61 19.25
N GLN A 689 20.78 56.62 18.68
CA GLN A 689 21.04 56.63 17.24
C GLN A 689 21.42 55.25 16.67
N ILE A 690 21.36 54.20 17.51
CA ILE A 690 21.72 52.83 17.13
C ILE A 690 20.45 52.11 16.69
N SER A 691 20.39 51.66 15.42
CA SER A 691 19.30 50.75 15.03
C SER A 691 19.48 49.42 15.74
N THR A 692 18.44 49.01 16.46
CA THR A 692 18.31 47.71 17.11
C THR A 692 17.48 46.73 16.27
N GLU A 693 17.19 47.07 15.00
CA GLU A 693 16.53 46.17 14.06
C GLU A 693 17.42 44.96 13.78
N LYS A 694 16.82 43.76 13.87
CA LYS A 694 17.42 42.51 13.41
C LYS A 694 16.52 41.93 12.32
N GLU A 695 17.12 41.55 11.20
CA GLU A 695 16.42 40.93 10.07
C GLU A 695 15.73 39.62 10.52
N SER A 696 14.46 39.45 10.14
CA SER A 696 13.74 38.18 10.32
C SER A 696 14.41 37.06 9.52
N ASP A 697 14.54 35.88 10.11
CA ASP A 697 15.09 34.71 9.41
C ASP A 697 13.98 33.85 8.76
N THR A 698 14.34 32.66 8.29
CA THR A 698 13.40 31.72 7.65
C THR A 698 12.36 31.10 8.60
N LEU A 699 12.49 31.30 9.92
CA LEU A 699 11.70 30.67 10.97
C LEU A 699 11.06 31.69 11.93
N TYR A 700 11.77 32.78 12.24
CA TYR A 700 11.46 33.72 13.30
C TYR A 700 11.48 35.18 12.84
N ASP A 701 10.53 35.96 13.37
CA ASP A 701 10.66 37.42 13.45
C ASP A 701 11.30 37.76 14.82
N TYR A 702 12.17 38.77 14.87
CA TYR A 702 12.94 39.13 16.07
C TYR A 702 12.54 40.51 16.61
N THR A 703 12.27 40.60 17.91
CA THR A 703 12.00 41.86 18.62
C THR A 703 13.16 42.18 19.55
N PHE A 704 13.68 43.41 19.49
CA PHE A 704 14.73 43.87 20.41
C PHE A 704 14.17 44.08 21.82
N GLU A 705 14.88 43.59 22.83
CA GLU A 705 14.47 43.66 24.24
C GLU A 705 15.30 44.67 25.05
N TYR A 706 16.62 44.46 25.13
CA TYR A 706 17.57 45.26 25.92
C TYR A 706 19.03 45.00 25.52
N PHE A 707 19.98 45.74 26.11
CA PHE A 707 21.42 45.47 26.03
C PHE A 707 21.95 44.85 27.34
N TYR A 708 22.85 43.87 27.24
CA TYR A 708 23.52 43.22 28.38
C TYR A 708 25.05 43.37 28.33
N PRO A 709 25.74 43.69 29.44
CA PRO A 709 25.19 44.14 30.73
C PRO A 709 24.43 45.47 30.60
N ALA A 710 23.70 45.87 31.64
CA ALA A 710 22.95 47.13 31.64
C ALA A 710 23.88 48.35 31.45
N ILE A 711 23.40 49.32 30.66
CA ILE A 711 24.14 50.53 30.25
C ILE A 711 24.37 51.43 31.47
N ARG A 712 25.62 51.83 31.73
CA ARG A 712 26.05 52.55 32.95
C ARG A 712 27.03 53.67 32.61
N ARG A 713 27.18 54.64 33.52
CA ARG A 713 28.11 55.77 33.35
C ARG A 713 29.54 55.31 33.05
N ALA A 714 30.18 55.93 32.05
CA ALA A 714 31.42 55.45 31.46
C ALA A 714 32.62 55.68 32.41
N ASN A 715 33.17 54.59 32.96
CA ASN A 715 34.36 54.61 33.82
C ASN A 715 35.53 53.74 33.28
N LYS A 716 35.31 53.06 32.16
CA LYS A 716 36.27 52.25 31.39
C LYS A 716 35.64 51.88 30.04
N ASP A 717 36.46 51.47 29.07
CA ASP A 717 36.00 50.84 27.84
C ASP A 717 35.16 49.59 28.17
N THR A 718 33.96 49.50 27.60
CA THR A 718 32.92 48.52 27.99
C THR A 718 32.15 48.04 26.76
N THR A 719 31.63 46.80 26.78
CA THR A 719 30.82 46.23 25.70
C THR A 719 29.43 45.82 26.20
N TYR A 720 28.42 46.16 25.41
CA TYR A 720 26.99 45.93 25.62
C TYR A 720 26.43 45.16 24.43
N THR A 721 25.78 44.01 24.63
CA THR A 721 25.27 43.13 23.56
C THR A 721 23.75 43.11 23.54
N ALA A 722 23.14 43.41 22.39
CA ALA A 722 21.69 43.41 22.20
C ALA A 722 21.09 42.01 22.38
N GLN A 723 19.99 41.94 23.12
CA GLN A 723 19.19 40.74 23.36
C GLN A 723 17.85 40.85 22.63
N TYR A 724 17.34 39.71 22.15
CA TYR A 724 16.15 39.63 21.31
C TYR A 724 15.21 38.53 21.80
N SER A 725 13.91 38.79 21.72
CA SER A 725 12.90 37.73 21.70
C SER A 725 12.58 37.31 20.25
N SER A 726 12.05 36.12 20.08
CA SER A 726 11.77 35.51 18.77
C SER A 726 10.36 34.93 18.72
N SER A 727 9.57 35.31 17.72
CA SER A 727 8.22 34.77 17.47
C SER A 727 8.20 33.90 16.21
N ASP A 728 7.52 32.75 16.25
CA ASP A 728 7.38 31.87 15.08
C ASP A 728 6.68 32.60 13.92
N ARG A 729 7.29 32.60 12.73
CA ARG A 729 6.63 33.06 11.51
C ARG A 729 5.55 32.05 11.11
N ILE A 730 4.38 32.52 10.68
CA ILE A 730 3.23 31.68 10.34
C ILE A 730 2.83 31.91 8.89
N TYR A 731 2.76 30.83 8.12
CA TYR A 731 2.35 30.83 6.71
C TYR A 731 1.05 30.06 6.49
N SER A 732 0.31 30.47 5.47
CA SER A 732 -0.97 29.88 5.05
C SER A 732 -0.73 28.84 3.96
N VAL A 733 -1.04 27.57 4.25
CA VAL A 733 -1.01 26.49 3.27
C VAL A 733 -2.44 26.10 2.92
N THR A 734 -2.76 26.08 1.63
CA THR A 734 -4.08 25.70 1.11
C THR A 734 -3.96 24.41 0.31
N PHE A 735 -4.86 23.46 0.54
CA PHE A 735 -4.97 22.22 -0.23
C PHE A 735 -6.31 22.20 -0.96
N ASN A 736 -6.28 22.16 -2.29
CA ASN A 736 -7.47 22.03 -3.15
C ASN A 736 -7.63 20.56 -3.57
N TYR A 737 -8.80 19.97 -3.34
CA TYR A 737 -9.07 18.56 -3.62
C TYR A 737 -10.52 18.35 -4.10
N GLY A 738 -10.68 17.83 -5.32
CA GLY A 738 -11.97 17.70 -5.99
C GLY A 738 -12.69 19.04 -6.13
N LYS A 739 -13.79 19.21 -5.39
CA LYS A 739 -14.62 20.44 -5.34
C LYS A 739 -14.44 21.23 -4.03
N GLU A 740 -13.51 20.83 -3.17
CA GLU A 740 -13.25 21.41 -1.85
C GLU A 740 -11.86 22.06 -1.75
N SER A 741 -11.70 22.92 -0.74
CA SER A 741 -10.44 23.57 -0.40
C SER A 741 -10.31 23.73 1.11
N ILE A 742 -9.18 23.33 1.70
CA ILE A 742 -8.88 23.58 3.12
C ILE A 742 -7.65 24.47 3.25
N LEU A 743 -7.78 25.58 3.97
CA LEU A 743 -6.68 26.46 4.37
C LEU A 743 -6.26 26.13 5.81
N ARG A 744 -4.95 26.09 6.05
CA ARG A 744 -4.35 25.89 7.37
C ARG A 744 -3.16 26.81 7.58
N ARG A 745 -2.89 27.17 8.83
CA ARG A 745 -1.70 27.92 9.24
C ARG A 745 -0.65 26.95 9.79
N TYR A 746 0.60 27.12 9.35
CA TYR A 746 1.75 26.34 9.78
C TYR A 746 2.87 27.27 10.24
N LYS A 747 3.64 26.87 11.26
CA LYS A 747 4.89 27.55 11.60
C LYS A 747 5.91 27.38 10.47
N ALA A 748 6.71 28.41 10.20
CA ALA A 748 7.77 28.35 9.23
C ALA A 748 8.80 27.25 9.53
N GLY A 749 9.39 26.66 8.49
CA GLY A 749 10.29 25.51 8.57
C GLY A 749 9.62 24.17 8.93
N SER A 750 8.33 24.15 9.28
CA SER A 750 7.59 22.92 9.60
C SER A 750 7.51 21.98 8.42
N THR A 751 7.65 20.68 8.69
CA THR A 751 7.20 19.61 7.82
C THR A 751 5.66 19.54 7.80
N ILE A 752 5.09 19.21 6.65
CA ILE A 752 3.64 18.95 6.51
C ILE A 752 3.39 17.52 6.98
N GLU A 753 3.36 17.33 8.30
CA GLU A 753 3.19 16.00 8.93
C GLU A 753 1.72 15.55 8.97
N GLU A 754 1.49 14.33 9.47
CA GLU A 754 0.22 13.61 9.41
C GLU A 754 -0.95 14.47 9.90
N GLY A 755 -1.92 14.70 9.01
CA GLY A 755 -3.09 15.52 9.31
C GLY A 755 -3.51 16.49 8.20
N TYR A 756 -2.74 16.64 7.11
CA TYR A 756 -3.31 17.08 5.84
C TYR A 756 -4.50 16.16 5.46
N PRO A 757 -5.52 16.64 4.72
CA PRO A 757 -6.68 15.80 4.39
C PRO A 757 -6.20 14.55 3.65
N ASN A 758 -6.39 13.37 4.26
CA ASN A 758 -5.88 12.12 3.74
C ASN A 758 -6.58 11.79 2.40
N PRO A 759 -5.89 11.81 1.26
CA PRO A 759 -6.51 11.66 -0.05
C PRO A 759 -6.75 10.19 -0.42
N LEU A 760 -7.20 9.38 0.56
CA LEU A 760 -7.85 8.08 0.30
C LEU A 760 -9.26 8.25 -0.28
N SER A 761 -9.86 9.45 -0.17
CA SER A 761 -11.08 9.80 -0.90
C SER A 761 -10.78 10.17 -2.37
N SER A 762 -10.30 9.18 -3.12
CA SER A 762 -10.61 9.07 -4.54
C SER A 762 -12.13 9.13 -4.70
N TYR A 763 -12.65 10.21 -5.29
CA TYR A 763 -14.07 10.53 -5.25
C TYR A 763 -14.81 10.07 -6.50
N ILE A 764 -16.12 9.87 -6.36
CA ILE A 764 -17.02 9.53 -7.46
C ILE A 764 -17.79 10.79 -7.87
N ASP A 765 -17.79 11.12 -9.16
CA ASP A 765 -18.74 12.07 -9.74
C ASP A 765 -19.54 11.34 -10.82
N LYS A 766 -20.78 10.99 -10.48
CA LYS A 766 -21.69 10.14 -11.27
C LYS A 766 -21.14 8.72 -11.52
N ASP A 767 -20.57 8.52 -12.71
CA ASP A 767 -20.08 7.28 -13.32
C ASP A 767 -18.54 7.18 -13.23
N THR A 768 -17.87 8.29 -12.90
CA THR A 768 -16.42 8.44 -13.01
C THR A 768 -15.78 8.48 -11.64
N PHE A 769 -14.84 7.58 -11.42
CA PHE A 769 -13.96 7.51 -10.26
C PHE A 769 -12.67 8.29 -10.52
N TYR A 770 -12.34 9.20 -9.61
CA TYR A 770 -11.14 10.04 -9.69
C TYR A 770 -10.09 9.49 -8.73
N GLN A 771 -9.14 8.70 -9.26
CA GLN A 771 -8.03 8.17 -8.48
C GLN A 771 -7.00 9.28 -8.22
N PHE A 772 -6.67 9.54 -6.96
CA PHE A 772 -5.64 10.51 -6.59
C PHE A 772 -4.25 10.01 -6.99
N GLU A 773 -3.52 10.78 -7.81
CA GLU A 773 -2.14 10.45 -8.20
C GLU A 773 -1.10 11.17 -7.34
N GLY A 774 -1.44 12.34 -6.79
CA GLY A 774 -0.52 13.19 -6.03
C GLY A 774 -0.94 14.65 -6.00
N TRP A 775 -0.04 15.50 -5.54
CA TRP A 775 -0.18 16.96 -5.59
C TRP A 775 0.55 17.52 -6.82
N ASP A 776 0.14 18.71 -7.28
CA ASP A 776 0.74 19.46 -8.39
C ASP A 776 2.26 19.71 -8.26
N LYS A 777 2.78 19.62 -7.03
CA LYS A 777 4.20 19.69 -6.68
C LYS A 777 4.46 18.92 -5.37
N PRO A 778 5.70 18.45 -5.12
CA PRO A 778 6.03 17.74 -3.89
C PRO A 778 5.75 18.56 -2.63
N LEU A 779 5.23 17.93 -1.57
CA LEU A 779 5.03 18.56 -0.28
C LEU A 779 6.38 18.95 0.35
N ALA A 780 6.65 20.25 0.41
CA ALA A 780 7.88 20.83 0.96
C ALA A 780 7.71 21.32 2.40
N LYS A 781 8.82 21.69 3.06
CA LYS A 781 8.78 22.46 4.31
C LYS A 781 8.14 23.81 4.07
N VAL A 782 7.23 24.22 4.94
CA VAL A 782 6.50 25.49 4.80
C VAL A 782 7.45 26.66 5.02
N THR A 783 7.68 27.45 3.98
CA THR A 783 8.61 28.59 3.98
C THR A 783 8.03 29.86 3.34
N GLU A 784 6.84 29.74 2.73
CA GLU A 784 6.02 30.81 2.19
C GLU A 784 4.55 30.35 2.10
N ASP A 785 3.62 31.27 1.86
CA ASP A 785 2.21 30.94 1.61
C ASP A 785 2.08 30.08 0.35
N THR A 786 1.56 28.86 0.50
CA THR A 786 1.63 27.81 -0.54
C THR A 786 0.26 27.21 -0.84
N VAL A 787 -0.10 27.10 -2.12
CA VAL A 787 -1.29 26.36 -2.56
C VAL A 787 -0.87 25.05 -3.21
N TYR A 788 -1.34 23.91 -2.71
CA TYR A 788 -1.23 22.59 -3.35
C TYR A 788 -2.58 22.21 -3.98
N THR A 789 -2.55 21.61 -5.16
CA THR A 789 -3.75 21.14 -5.88
C THR A 789 -3.62 19.66 -6.21
N ALA A 790 -4.63 18.87 -5.84
CA ALA A 790 -4.66 17.44 -6.07
C ALA A 790 -4.81 17.11 -7.57
N ILE A 791 -3.98 16.21 -8.07
CA ILE A 791 -4.07 15.61 -9.40
C ILE A 791 -4.84 14.29 -9.29
N TYR A 792 -5.78 14.09 -10.20
CA TYR A 792 -6.59 12.88 -10.29
C TYR A 792 -6.62 12.33 -11.72
N THR A 793 -6.55 11.01 -11.85
CA THR A 793 -6.83 10.30 -13.10
C THR A 793 -8.28 9.78 -13.08
N PRO A 794 -9.11 10.14 -14.09
CA PRO A 794 -10.48 9.66 -14.19
C PRO A 794 -10.58 8.28 -14.83
N THR A 795 -11.33 7.39 -14.19
CA THR A 795 -11.66 6.04 -14.66
C THR A 795 -13.17 5.85 -14.61
N LEU A 796 -13.81 5.43 -15.69
CA LEU A 796 -15.23 5.03 -15.67
C LEU A 796 -15.38 3.79 -14.77
N LEU A 797 -16.31 3.84 -13.81
CA LEU A 797 -16.54 2.74 -12.87
C LEU A 797 -17.10 1.51 -13.58
N ALA A 798 -18.10 1.72 -14.42
CA ALA A 798 -18.59 0.72 -15.34
C ALA A 798 -19.08 1.37 -16.64
N ASN A 799 -19.05 0.63 -17.75
CA ASN A 799 -19.63 1.05 -19.03
C ASN A 799 -20.23 -0.14 -19.79
N ALA A 800 -21.36 0.07 -20.46
CA ALA A 800 -22.01 -0.88 -21.37
C ALA A 800 -22.00 -0.31 -22.80
N GLU A 801 -22.18 -1.16 -23.82
CA GLU A 801 -22.12 -0.68 -25.21
C GLU A 801 -23.38 0.08 -25.64
N ASN A 802 -24.54 -0.19 -25.04
CA ASN A 802 -25.83 0.34 -25.51
C ASN A 802 -26.65 1.10 -24.46
N THR A 803 -26.29 1.10 -23.17
CA THR A 803 -27.08 1.75 -22.11
C THR A 803 -26.25 2.47 -21.03
N ASP A 804 -26.81 3.53 -20.45
CA ASP A 804 -26.23 4.23 -19.31
C ASP A 804 -26.28 3.33 -18.06
N ILE A 805 -25.11 2.86 -17.58
CA ILE A 805 -25.03 2.18 -16.28
C ILE A 805 -25.11 3.22 -15.16
N THR A 806 -25.96 2.95 -14.18
CA THR A 806 -26.00 3.71 -12.92
C THR A 806 -25.23 2.97 -11.83
N VAL A 807 -24.27 3.66 -11.21
CA VAL A 807 -23.57 3.18 -10.01
C VAL A 807 -24.11 3.92 -8.79
N THR A 808 -24.55 3.18 -7.77
CA THR A 808 -25.07 3.73 -6.52
C THR A 808 -24.25 3.18 -5.35
N GLU A 809 -23.63 4.05 -4.56
CA GLU A 809 -22.98 3.64 -3.32
C GLU A 809 -24.01 3.35 -2.21
N THR A 810 -23.80 2.25 -1.49
CA THR A 810 -24.61 1.82 -0.34
C THR A 810 -23.72 1.67 0.91
N PRO A 811 -24.30 1.44 2.10
CA PRO A 811 -23.53 1.15 3.30
C PRO A 811 -22.69 -0.14 3.21
N SER A 812 -23.13 -1.16 2.47
CA SER A 812 -22.41 -2.44 2.33
C SER A 812 -21.48 -2.49 1.11
N GLY A 813 -21.78 -1.71 0.06
CA GLY A 813 -21.15 -1.90 -1.24
C GLY A 813 -21.46 -0.85 -2.29
N TYR A 814 -21.35 -1.27 -3.54
CA TYR A 814 -21.72 -0.51 -4.73
C TYR A 814 -22.72 -1.31 -5.57
N THR A 815 -23.86 -0.72 -5.90
CA THR A 815 -24.87 -1.33 -6.77
C THR A 815 -24.70 -0.82 -8.20
N LEU A 816 -24.56 -1.71 -9.17
CA LEU A 816 -24.70 -1.43 -10.59
C LEU A 816 -26.13 -1.76 -11.04
N SER A 817 -26.74 -0.85 -11.77
CA SER A 817 -28.00 -1.07 -12.48
C SER A 817 -27.89 -0.51 -13.91
N GLY A 818 -27.98 -1.41 -14.90
CA GLY A 818 -27.97 -1.10 -16.33
C GLY A 818 -28.90 -2.04 -17.10
N ALA A 819 -29.09 -1.77 -18.39
CA ALA A 819 -29.96 -2.56 -19.27
C ALA A 819 -29.12 -3.16 -20.41
N ASP A 820 -28.10 -3.93 -20.03
CA ASP A 820 -27.18 -4.62 -20.94
C ASP A 820 -26.70 -5.94 -20.30
N SER A 821 -26.14 -6.84 -21.11
CA SER A 821 -25.58 -8.14 -20.66
C SER A 821 -24.05 -8.11 -20.53
N ILE A 822 -23.38 -7.05 -21.01
CA ILE A 822 -21.92 -6.90 -20.96
C ILE A 822 -21.55 -5.60 -20.24
N TYR A 823 -20.78 -5.74 -19.17
CA TYR A 823 -20.34 -4.64 -18.31
C TYR A 823 -18.81 -4.56 -18.35
N THR A 824 -18.24 -3.45 -18.82
CA THR A 824 -16.87 -3.08 -18.44
C THR A 824 -16.87 -2.75 -16.95
N ILE A 825 -15.97 -3.33 -16.15
CA ILE A 825 -15.98 -3.24 -14.67
C ILE A 825 -14.60 -3.05 -14.03
N ASP A 826 -13.53 -2.85 -14.79
CA ASP A 826 -12.16 -2.70 -14.24
C ASP A 826 -12.04 -1.53 -13.25
N GLY A 827 -12.76 -0.43 -13.47
CA GLY A 827 -12.85 0.69 -12.53
C GLY A 827 -13.54 0.34 -11.21
N ILE A 828 -14.70 -0.31 -11.25
CA ILE A 828 -15.47 -0.64 -10.03
C ILE A 828 -14.89 -1.81 -9.23
N LEU A 829 -14.17 -2.74 -9.88
CA LEU A 829 -13.39 -3.77 -9.19
C LEU A 829 -12.28 -3.15 -8.33
N LEU A 830 -11.56 -2.15 -8.86
CA LEU A 830 -10.53 -1.41 -8.12
C LEU A 830 -11.13 -0.63 -6.94
N LEU A 831 -12.24 0.09 -7.17
CA LEU A 831 -12.97 0.81 -6.11
C LEU A 831 -13.39 -0.15 -4.98
N SER A 832 -14.08 -1.24 -5.33
CA SER A 832 -14.55 -2.27 -4.39
C SER A 832 -13.42 -2.84 -3.53
N ALA A 833 -12.31 -3.25 -4.16
CA ALA A 833 -11.15 -3.79 -3.47
C ALA A 833 -10.51 -2.75 -2.51
N SER A 834 -10.35 -1.50 -2.96
CA SER A 834 -9.75 -0.42 -2.15
C SER A 834 -10.62 0.00 -0.97
N ALA A 835 -11.95 0.01 -1.13
CA ALA A 835 -12.91 0.35 -0.08
C ALA A 835 -13.34 -0.85 0.78
N GLN A 836 -12.81 -2.05 0.51
CA GLN A 836 -13.18 -3.33 1.13
C GLN A 836 -14.69 -3.66 1.05
N LYS A 837 -15.38 -3.09 0.06
CA LYS A 837 -16.84 -3.10 -0.12
C LYS A 837 -17.30 -4.10 -1.18
N GLU A 838 -18.48 -4.69 -1.03
CA GLU A 838 -19.04 -5.61 -2.04
C GLU A 838 -19.54 -4.88 -3.31
N ILE A 839 -19.68 -5.61 -4.41
CA ILE A 839 -20.37 -5.13 -5.63
C ILE A 839 -21.65 -5.95 -5.81
N SER A 840 -22.79 -5.29 -6.03
CA SER A 840 -24.06 -5.91 -6.42
C SER A 840 -24.42 -5.50 -7.85
N VAL A 841 -24.46 -6.45 -8.78
CA VAL A 841 -24.88 -6.21 -10.17
C VAL A 841 -26.30 -6.72 -10.36
N LEU A 842 -27.25 -5.82 -10.61
CA LEU A 842 -28.66 -6.14 -10.85
C LEU A 842 -28.88 -6.34 -12.37
N LEU A 843 -29.49 -7.46 -12.75
CA LEU A 843 -29.82 -7.75 -14.16
C LEU A 843 -31.06 -6.99 -14.64
N GLU A 844 -31.26 -6.95 -15.97
CA GLU A 844 -32.42 -6.33 -16.64
C GLU A 844 -33.79 -6.79 -16.11
N ASP A 845 -33.89 -8.02 -15.60
CA ASP A 845 -35.12 -8.58 -15.03
C ASP A 845 -35.57 -7.89 -13.72
N GLY A 846 -34.71 -7.02 -13.16
CA GLY A 846 -34.94 -6.21 -11.97
C GLY A 846 -35.01 -7.02 -10.67
N LYS A 847 -34.55 -8.28 -10.66
CA LYS A 847 -34.74 -9.23 -9.54
C LYS A 847 -33.53 -10.12 -9.28
N THR A 848 -32.78 -10.47 -10.33
CA THR A 848 -31.58 -11.30 -10.22
C THR A 848 -30.39 -10.40 -9.91
N THR A 849 -29.60 -10.79 -8.91
CA THR A 849 -28.42 -10.03 -8.45
C THR A 849 -27.21 -10.94 -8.33
N LEU A 850 -26.11 -10.56 -8.99
CA LEU A 850 -24.78 -11.10 -8.73
C LEU A 850 -24.09 -10.25 -7.66
N ILE A 851 -23.63 -10.88 -6.58
CA ILE A 851 -22.86 -10.25 -5.51
C ILE A 851 -21.41 -10.72 -5.62
N ILE A 852 -20.50 -9.76 -5.77
CA ILE A 852 -19.05 -9.96 -5.82
C ILE A 852 -18.47 -9.45 -4.48
N PRO A 853 -18.02 -10.33 -3.56
CA PRO A 853 -17.33 -9.90 -2.35
C PRO A 853 -16.04 -9.14 -2.66
N SER A 854 -15.58 -8.29 -1.75
CA SER A 854 -14.35 -7.47 -1.95
C SER A 854 -13.08 -8.30 -2.18
N SER A 855 -12.99 -9.51 -1.60
CA SER A 855 -11.91 -10.47 -1.88
C SER A 855 -11.97 -11.03 -3.31
N ALA A 856 -13.17 -11.38 -3.79
CA ALA A 856 -13.38 -11.78 -5.18
C ALA A 856 -13.12 -10.63 -6.16
N ALA A 857 -13.51 -9.39 -5.82
CA ALA A 857 -13.24 -8.21 -6.63
C ALA A 857 -11.73 -7.92 -6.76
N LEU A 858 -10.98 -8.04 -5.65
CA LEU A 858 -9.52 -7.97 -5.65
C LEU A 858 -8.88 -9.07 -6.52
N SER A 859 -9.37 -10.31 -6.41
CA SER A 859 -8.90 -11.45 -7.20
C SER A 859 -9.14 -11.25 -8.70
N LEU A 860 -10.33 -10.78 -9.09
CA LEU A 860 -10.67 -10.44 -10.48
C LEU A 860 -9.80 -9.30 -11.02
N TYR A 861 -9.60 -8.23 -10.25
CA TYR A 861 -8.75 -7.10 -10.63
C TYR A 861 -7.28 -7.52 -10.82
N ALA A 862 -6.72 -8.30 -9.89
CA ALA A 862 -5.36 -8.81 -9.98
C ALA A 862 -5.13 -9.70 -11.22
N ASN A 863 -6.13 -10.51 -11.58
CA ASN A 863 -6.13 -11.33 -12.80
C ASN A 863 -6.60 -10.58 -14.06
N LYS A 864 -6.74 -9.24 -14.00
CA LYS A 864 -7.04 -8.34 -15.13
C LYS A 864 -8.39 -8.60 -15.80
N ALA A 865 -9.40 -9.00 -15.03
CA ALA A 865 -10.78 -8.96 -15.47
C ALA A 865 -11.17 -7.53 -15.87
N LYS A 866 -11.66 -7.37 -17.09
CA LYS A 866 -12.15 -6.10 -17.62
C LYS A 866 -13.66 -6.12 -17.87
N ASN A 867 -14.19 -7.21 -18.41
CA ASN A 867 -15.61 -7.31 -18.76
C ASN A 867 -16.28 -8.45 -17.98
N LEU A 868 -17.41 -8.16 -17.36
CA LEU A 868 -18.38 -9.14 -16.85
C LEU A 868 -19.46 -9.35 -17.93
N ILE A 869 -19.67 -10.61 -18.32
CA ILE A 869 -20.81 -11.02 -19.14
C ILE A 869 -21.77 -11.75 -18.20
N LEU A 870 -22.98 -11.21 -18.06
CA LEU A 870 -23.99 -11.65 -17.12
C LEU A 870 -25.35 -11.71 -17.81
N SER A 871 -25.77 -12.91 -18.21
CA SER A 871 -26.97 -13.15 -19.01
C SER A 871 -27.90 -14.17 -18.36
N ASN A 872 -29.20 -13.93 -18.37
CA ASN A 872 -30.24 -14.83 -17.89
C ASN A 872 -31.08 -15.32 -19.09
N ASP A 873 -30.93 -16.59 -19.49
CA ASP A 873 -31.60 -17.16 -20.67
C ASP A 873 -32.32 -18.49 -20.36
N ALA A 874 -32.86 -19.14 -21.40
CA ALA A 874 -33.59 -20.41 -21.25
C ALA A 874 -32.70 -21.62 -20.84
N ASN A 875 -31.37 -21.47 -20.93
CA ASN A 875 -30.39 -22.47 -20.53
C ASN A 875 -29.96 -22.27 -19.08
N GLY A 876 -29.82 -21.02 -18.63
CA GLY A 876 -29.56 -20.65 -17.24
C GLY A 876 -29.03 -19.21 -17.09
N ILE A 877 -28.36 -18.95 -15.97
CA ILE A 877 -27.64 -17.69 -15.74
C ILE A 877 -26.15 -17.94 -15.97
N ALA A 878 -25.56 -17.24 -16.94
CA ALA A 878 -24.13 -17.28 -17.22
C ALA A 878 -23.39 -16.20 -16.41
N VAL A 879 -22.28 -16.55 -15.77
CA VAL A 879 -21.46 -15.61 -14.99
C VAL A 879 -20.01 -15.70 -15.48
N HIS A 880 -19.64 -14.91 -16.50
CA HIS A 880 -18.31 -14.96 -17.12
C HIS A 880 -17.53 -13.68 -16.89
N PHE A 881 -16.21 -13.79 -16.67
CA PHE A 881 -15.30 -12.66 -16.58
C PHE A 881 -14.22 -12.79 -17.66
N THR A 882 -13.94 -11.70 -18.38
CA THR A 882 -12.97 -11.69 -19.48
C THR A 882 -11.96 -10.56 -19.39
N ASP A 883 -10.76 -10.80 -19.92
CA ASP A 883 -9.71 -9.79 -20.05
C ASP A 883 -9.99 -8.82 -21.23
N SER A 884 -9.11 -7.84 -21.41
CA SER A 884 -9.14 -6.89 -22.53
C SER A 884 -9.07 -7.49 -23.95
N LYS A 885 -8.91 -8.82 -24.09
CA LYS A 885 -8.84 -9.55 -25.36
C LYS A 885 -9.96 -10.60 -25.51
N GLY A 886 -10.85 -10.72 -24.51
CA GLY A 886 -11.92 -11.72 -24.49
C GLY A 886 -11.53 -13.09 -23.90
N ASN A 887 -10.33 -13.25 -23.33
CA ASN A 887 -9.95 -14.50 -22.66
C ASN A 887 -10.67 -14.61 -21.31
N TYR A 888 -11.17 -15.79 -20.96
CA TYR A 888 -11.75 -16.04 -19.64
C TYR A 888 -10.73 -15.84 -18.51
N VAL A 889 -11.17 -15.19 -17.42
CA VAL A 889 -10.34 -14.87 -16.26
C VAL A 889 -10.63 -15.81 -15.11
N MET A 890 -9.60 -16.48 -14.61
CA MET A 890 -9.70 -17.41 -13.47
C MET A 890 -10.00 -16.65 -12.16
N LEU A 891 -10.78 -17.28 -11.28
CA LEU A 891 -11.18 -16.74 -9.99
C LEU A 891 -10.91 -17.78 -8.90
N SER A 892 -10.34 -17.35 -7.78
CA SER A 892 -9.99 -18.21 -6.62
C SER A 892 -10.92 -18.05 -5.42
N HIS A 893 -12.06 -17.36 -5.58
CA HIS A 893 -12.98 -16.97 -4.52
C HIS A 893 -14.44 -17.18 -4.94
N GLU A 894 -15.32 -17.44 -3.97
CA GLU A 894 -16.75 -17.55 -4.24
C GLU A 894 -17.42 -16.17 -4.49
N LEU A 895 -18.30 -16.15 -5.49
CA LEU A 895 -19.32 -15.14 -5.72
C LEU A 895 -20.63 -15.61 -5.07
N ARG A 896 -21.65 -14.75 -4.94
CA ARG A 896 -23.02 -15.21 -4.64
C ARG A 896 -23.96 -14.78 -5.74
N LEU A 897 -24.82 -15.68 -6.19
CA LEU A 897 -25.91 -15.35 -7.11
C LEU A 897 -27.25 -15.52 -6.39
N ARG A 898 -28.10 -14.50 -6.49
CA ARG A 898 -29.48 -14.53 -6.02
C ARG A 898 -30.44 -14.38 -7.20
N THR A 899 -31.32 -15.35 -7.40
CA THR A 899 -32.29 -15.39 -8.50
C THR A 899 -33.69 -15.77 -8.01
N PRO A 900 -34.77 -15.24 -8.58
CA PRO A 900 -36.10 -15.82 -8.40
C PRO A 900 -36.13 -17.29 -8.83
N HIS A 901 -36.99 -18.11 -8.20
CA HIS A 901 -37.29 -19.46 -8.71
C HIS A 901 -38.66 -19.55 -9.38
N GLY A 902 -38.68 -20.00 -10.64
CA GLY A 902 -39.91 -20.24 -11.41
C GLY A 902 -40.69 -21.50 -11.01
N PHE A 903 -40.50 -22.02 -9.81
CA PHE A 903 -41.05 -23.29 -9.33
C PHE A 903 -42.06 -23.06 -8.20
N GLU A 904 -43.17 -23.80 -8.21
CA GLU A 904 -44.29 -23.64 -7.26
C GLU A 904 -44.03 -24.23 -5.86
N ASN A 905 -42.99 -25.05 -5.68
CA ASN A 905 -42.69 -25.75 -4.42
C ASN A 905 -41.18 -25.92 -4.21
N ASP A 906 -40.69 -25.57 -3.02
CA ASP A 906 -39.27 -25.36 -2.73
C ASP A 906 -38.46 -26.64 -2.45
N LYS A 907 -39.14 -27.78 -2.19
CA LYS A 907 -38.53 -28.93 -1.48
C LYS A 907 -37.49 -29.71 -2.26
N ASP A 908 -37.55 -29.69 -3.59
CA ASP A 908 -36.76 -30.55 -4.47
C ASP A 908 -36.01 -29.73 -5.54
N ILE A 909 -35.78 -28.44 -5.28
CA ILE A 909 -35.05 -27.51 -6.16
C ILE A 909 -33.55 -27.60 -5.87
N TYR A 910 -32.76 -27.80 -6.92
CA TYR A 910 -31.30 -27.84 -6.88
C TYR A 910 -30.73 -26.85 -7.90
N VAL A 911 -29.57 -26.27 -7.60
CA VAL A 911 -28.78 -25.52 -8.59
C VAL A 911 -27.74 -26.45 -9.19
N VAL A 912 -27.64 -26.46 -10.51
CA VAL A 912 -26.62 -27.19 -11.26
C VAL A 912 -25.68 -26.22 -11.94
N ALA A 913 -24.38 -26.40 -11.74
CA ALA A 913 -23.33 -25.71 -12.48
C ALA A 913 -22.93 -26.51 -13.72
N SER A 914 -22.72 -25.81 -14.84
CA SER A 914 -22.14 -26.32 -16.07
C SER A 914 -20.94 -25.46 -16.47
N HIS A 915 -19.76 -26.08 -16.52
CA HIS A 915 -18.54 -25.46 -17.01
C HIS A 915 -18.39 -25.74 -18.51
N ASN A 916 -17.97 -24.75 -19.29
CA ASN A 916 -17.74 -24.95 -20.72
C ASN A 916 -16.63 -25.97 -20.95
N ILE A 917 -16.83 -26.88 -21.93
CA ILE A 917 -16.04 -28.09 -22.19
C ILE A 917 -16.34 -29.26 -21.21
N GLY A 918 -17.43 -29.98 -21.49
CA GLY A 918 -17.46 -31.44 -21.41
C GLY A 918 -17.49 -32.13 -20.03
N ILE A 919 -18.70 -32.46 -19.58
CA ILE A 919 -18.99 -33.53 -18.61
C ILE A 919 -18.50 -33.28 -17.17
N LYS A 920 -19.15 -32.34 -16.49
CA LYS A 920 -19.84 -32.63 -15.22
C LYS A 920 -20.87 -31.55 -14.90
N GLU A 921 -22.12 -31.96 -14.73
CA GLU A 921 -23.13 -31.17 -14.03
C GLU A 921 -22.90 -31.35 -12.52
N GLU A 922 -22.62 -30.26 -11.82
CA GLU A 922 -22.33 -30.28 -10.37
C GLU A 922 -23.47 -29.66 -9.57
N ASN A 923 -23.97 -30.39 -8.57
CA ASN A 923 -25.04 -29.91 -7.69
C ASN A 923 -24.46 -28.89 -6.69
N ILE A 924 -24.76 -27.60 -6.90
CA ILE A 924 -24.33 -26.52 -6.03
C ILE A 924 -25.28 -26.42 -4.82
N PRO A 925 -24.78 -26.41 -3.58
CA PRO A 925 -25.59 -26.15 -2.40
C PRO A 925 -26.24 -24.76 -2.47
N CYS A 926 -27.56 -24.71 -2.33
CA CYS A 926 -28.33 -23.48 -2.41
C CYS A 926 -29.28 -23.34 -1.21
N SER A 927 -29.50 -22.09 -0.80
CA SER A 927 -30.52 -21.72 0.18
C SER A 927 -31.73 -21.10 -0.52
N ILE A 928 -32.94 -21.39 -0.05
CA ILE A 928 -34.19 -20.92 -0.63
C ILE A 928 -34.92 -20.09 0.43
N SER A 929 -35.29 -18.86 0.09
CA SER A 929 -36.00 -17.95 0.99
C SER A 929 -36.76 -16.86 0.21
N ASP A 930 -37.96 -16.52 0.68
CA ASP A 930 -38.78 -15.41 0.17
C ASP A 930 -39.00 -15.37 -1.36
N GLY A 931 -39.02 -16.53 -2.02
CA GLY A 931 -39.17 -16.68 -3.48
C GLY A 931 -37.86 -16.59 -4.29
N TYR A 932 -36.71 -16.58 -3.63
CA TYR A 932 -35.37 -16.56 -4.23
C TYR A 932 -34.55 -17.78 -3.85
N ILE A 933 -33.73 -18.25 -4.78
CA ILE A 933 -32.58 -19.11 -4.52
C ILE A 933 -31.36 -18.21 -4.37
N GLU A 934 -30.54 -18.45 -3.34
CA GLU A 934 -29.21 -17.85 -3.18
C GLU A 934 -28.16 -18.96 -3.01
N PHE A 935 -27.07 -18.88 -3.77
CA PHE A 935 -26.02 -19.91 -3.83
C PHE A 935 -24.64 -19.34 -4.16
N SER A 936 -23.58 -20.07 -3.81
CA SER A 936 -22.19 -19.73 -4.15
C SER A 936 -21.90 -20.03 -5.63
N ALA A 937 -21.46 -19.02 -6.37
CA ALA A 937 -21.08 -19.12 -7.78
C ALA A 937 -19.56 -18.93 -7.96
N VAL A 938 -19.05 -19.37 -9.10
CA VAL A 938 -17.66 -19.17 -9.54
C VAL A 938 -17.65 -18.53 -10.93
N ALA A 939 -16.49 -18.00 -11.35
CA ALA A 939 -16.35 -17.41 -12.67
C ALA A 939 -16.36 -18.48 -13.78
N ASN A 940 -16.94 -18.11 -14.93
CA ASN A 940 -16.92 -18.84 -16.20
C ASN A 940 -17.76 -20.13 -16.20
N ALA A 941 -18.88 -20.09 -15.48
CA ALA A 941 -19.86 -21.17 -15.40
C ALA A 941 -21.30 -20.69 -15.72
N TYR A 942 -22.13 -21.64 -16.15
CA TYR A 942 -23.58 -21.48 -16.32
C TYR A 942 -24.31 -22.15 -15.15
N TYR A 943 -25.35 -21.50 -14.65
CA TYR A 943 -26.14 -21.98 -13.50
C TYR A 943 -27.61 -22.18 -13.86
N LYS A 944 -28.13 -23.37 -13.59
CA LYS A 944 -29.53 -23.72 -13.84
C LYS A 944 -30.19 -24.24 -12.59
N ALA A 945 -31.32 -23.65 -12.22
CA ALA A 945 -32.21 -24.23 -11.21
C ALA A 945 -33.02 -25.36 -11.85
N VAL A 946 -32.97 -26.56 -11.26
CA VAL A 946 -33.66 -27.77 -11.73
C VAL A 946 -34.47 -28.39 -10.60
N LYS A 947 -35.57 -29.06 -10.93
CA LYS A 947 -36.24 -29.96 -9.99
C LYS A 947 -35.65 -31.37 -10.13
N LYS A 948 -35.36 -32.03 -9.01
CA LYS A 948 -35.03 -33.46 -8.97
C LYS A 948 -36.18 -34.30 -8.42
N HIS A 949 -36.13 -35.59 -8.75
CA HIS A 949 -37.13 -36.59 -8.41
C HIS A 949 -36.49 -37.79 -7.70
N SER A 950 -37.20 -38.39 -6.74
CA SER A 950 -36.67 -39.52 -5.98
C SER A 950 -36.76 -40.84 -6.74
N LEU A 951 -35.66 -41.59 -6.69
CA LEU A 951 -35.54 -42.95 -7.21
C LEU A 951 -35.34 -43.93 -6.05
N THR A 952 -36.19 -44.94 -5.98
CA THR A 952 -36.07 -46.03 -5.00
C THR A 952 -36.03 -47.39 -5.70
N VAL A 953 -35.51 -48.41 -5.01
CA VAL A 953 -35.55 -49.81 -5.44
C VAL A 953 -36.44 -50.58 -4.47
N ALA A 954 -37.33 -51.42 -5.00
CA ALA A 954 -38.06 -52.40 -4.20
C ALA A 954 -37.28 -53.72 -4.06
N ASP A 955 -37.43 -54.38 -2.92
CA ASP A 955 -36.89 -55.72 -2.69
C ASP A 955 -37.34 -56.70 -3.79
N SER A 956 -36.37 -57.38 -4.39
CA SER A 956 -36.60 -58.41 -5.41
C SER A 956 -36.12 -59.78 -4.92
N LYS A 957 -36.65 -60.85 -5.53
CA LYS A 957 -36.26 -62.23 -5.20
C LYS A 957 -35.41 -62.79 -6.32
N ASN A 958 -34.38 -63.56 -5.96
CA ASN A 958 -33.44 -64.20 -6.87
C ASN A 958 -32.51 -63.23 -7.65
N GLY A 959 -32.35 -62.01 -7.14
CA GLY A 959 -31.39 -61.01 -7.61
C GLY A 959 -31.56 -59.71 -6.82
N SER A 960 -30.77 -58.68 -7.16
CA SER A 960 -30.85 -57.35 -6.57
C SER A 960 -30.57 -56.23 -7.59
N ILE A 961 -30.92 -55.00 -7.23
CA ILE A 961 -30.53 -53.78 -7.94
C ILE A 961 -29.80 -52.88 -6.95
N LEU A 962 -28.66 -52.31 -7.36
CA LEU A 962 -27.94 -51.27 -6.65
C LEU A 962 -28.01 -49.96 -7.45
N LEU A 963 -28.30 -48.87 -6.75
CA LEU A 963 -28.25 -47.50 -7.29
C LEU A 963 -26.90 -46.85 -6.93
N GLU A 964 -26.45 -45.92 -7.78
CA GLU A 964 -25.28 -45.06 -7.50
C GLU A 964 -25.69 -43.73 -6.84
N ASP A 965 -26.89 -43.24 -7.14
CA ASP A 965 -27.55 -42.06 -6.56
C ASP A 965 -29.07 -42.33 -6.46
N SER A 966 -29.81 -41.53 -5.70
CA SER A 966 -31.26 -41.63 -5.50
C SER A 966 -32.05 -40.36 -5.90
N LEU A 967 -31.39 -39.31 -6.39
CA LEU A 967 -32.03 -38.06 -6.82
C LEU A 967 -31.55 -37.60 -8.20
N PHE A 968 -32.45 -37.66 -9.19
CA PHE A 968 -32.15 -37.38 -10.61
C PHE A 968 -33.06 -36.27 -11.17
N ALA A 969 -32.56 -35.47 -12.11
CA ALA A 969 -33.35 -34.46 -12.81
C ALA A 969 -34.26 -35.07 -13.89
N GLU A 970 -35.37 -34.43 -14.25
CA GLU A 970 -36.18 -34.87 -15.39
C GLU A 970 -35.35 -34.89 -16.68
N GLY A 971 -35.40 -36.00 -17.43
CA GLY A 971 -34.61 -36.19 -18.64
C GLY A 971 -33.22 -36.82 -18.41
N GLU A 972 -32.76 -36.94 -17.17
CA GLU A 972 -31.46 -37.54 -16.83
C GLU A 972 -31.44 -39.05 -17.11
N VAL A 973 -30.33 -39.59 -17.62
CA VAL A 973 -30.20 -41.02 -17.96
C VAL A 973 -29.62 -41.81 -16.79
N VAL A 974 -30.52 -42.33 -15.97
CA VAL A 974 -30.22 -43.20 -14.82
C VAL A 974 -29.56 -44.50 -15.29
N ARG A 975 -28.58 -44.98 -14.53
CA ARG A 975 -27.97 -46.32 -14.69
C ARG A 975 -28.24 -47.19 -13.46
N LEU A 976 -28.51 -48.47 -13.69
CA LEU A 976 -28.88 -49.46 -12.68
C LEU A 976 -27.86 -50.60 -12.68
N ARG A 977 -27.25 -50.90 -11.52
CA ARG A 977 -26.39 -52.09 -11.38
C ARG A 977 -27.23 -53.28 -10.94
N ILE A 978 -27.50 -54.19 -11.87
CA ILE A 978 -28.42 -55.32 -11.65
C ILE A 978 -27.61 -56.61 -11.46
N TYR A 979 -27.88 -57.35 -10.38
CA TYR A 979 -27.18 -58.57 -10.01
C TYR A 979 -28.17 -59.74 -9.86
N PRO A 980 -28.41 -60.55 -10.90
CA PRO A 980 -29.13 -61.81 -10.77
C PRO A 980 -28.36 -62.81 -9.88
N ASN A 981 -29.07 -63.69 -9.17
CA ASN A 981 -28.45 -64.84 -8.51
C ASN A 981 -28.04 -65.89 -9.57
N SER A 982 -27.10 -66.78 -9.22
CA SER A 982 -26.38 -67.69 -10.16
C SER A 982 -27.22 -68.48 -11.16
N ASP A 983 -28.46 -68.82 -10.79
CA ASP A 983 -29.32 -69.73 -11.54
C ASP A 983 -30.41 -68.98 -12.34
N PHE A 984 -30.40 -67.64 -12.30
CA PHE A 984 -31.45 -66.75 -12.78
C PHE A 984 -30.92 -65.66 -13.72
N ALA A 985 -31.78 -65.15 -14.59
CA ALA A 985 -31.55 -63.98 -15.44
C ALA A 985 -32.67 -62.95 -15.28
N LEU A 986 -32.41 -61.70 -15.65
CA LEU A 986 -33.38 -60.61 -15.59
C LEU A 986 -34.59 -60.90 -16.50
N GLU A 987 -35.77 -61.04 -15.91
CA GLU A 987 -37.02 -61.31 -16.62
C GLU A 987 -37.68 -60.02 -17.12
N SER A 988 -37.77 -59.02 -16.25
CA SER A 988 -38.36 -57.70 -16.55
C SER A 988 -37.90 -56.64 -15.55
N LEU A 989 -37.97 -55.37 -15.97
CA LEU A 989 -37.85 -54.18 -15.13
C LEU A 989 -39.14 -53.37 -15.22
N THR A 990 -39.59 -52.82 -14.10
CA THR A 990 -40.81 -52.00 -14.01
C THR A 990 -40.55 -50.76 -13.19
N LEU A 991 -40.85 -49.59 -13.75
CA LEU A 991 -40.95 -48.33 -13.01
C LEU A 991 -42.37 -48.17 -12.48
N VAL A 992 -42.51 -47.84 -11.21
CA VAL A 992 -43.79 -47.51 -10.58
C VAL A 992 -43.78 -46.05 -10.21
N ASN A 993 -44.67 -45.24 -10.79
CA ASN A 993 -44.86 -43.85 -10.38
C ASN A 993 -45.39 -43.81 -8.93
N ASN A 994 -44.69 -43.11 -8.04
CA ASN A 994 -44.92 -43.16 -6.59
C ASN A 994 -46.22 -42.43 -6.17
N GLU A 995 -46.71 -41.47 -6.95
CA GLU A 995 -47.93 -40.70 -6.66
C GLU A 995 -49.22 -41.41 -7.09
N THR A 996 -49.18 -42.08 -8.25
CA THR A 996 -50.34 -42.67 -8.93
C THR A 996 -50.39 -44.20 -8.85
N GLY A 997 -49.29 -44.84 -8.44
CA GLY A 997 -49.12 -46.29 -8.48
C GLY A 997 -49.05 -46.90 -9.88
N LYS A 998 -48.96 -46.08 -10.94
CA LYS A 998 -48.94 -46.57 -12.33
C LYS A 998 -47.63 -47.30 -12.61
N GLU A 999 -47.75 -48.57 -12.97
CA GLU A 999 -46.63 -49.42 -13.38
C GLU A 999 -46.34 -49.28 -14.90
N THR A 1000 -45.07 -49.17 -15.26
CA THR A 1000 -44.57 -49.07 -16.63
C THR A 1000 -43.39 -50.03 -16.79
N VAL A 1001 -43.55 -51.08 -17.60
CA VAL A 1001 -42.45 -52.00 -17.92
C VAL A 1001 -41.46 -51.27 -18.82
N ILE A 1002 -40.18 -51.30 -18.46
CA ILE A 1002 -39.07 -50.79 -19.28
C ILE A 1002 -38.29 -51.96 -19.88
N ASP A 1003 -37.47 -51.68 -20.89
CA ASP A 1003 -36.62 -52.70 -21.52
C ASP A 1003 -35.58 -53.27 -20.54
N LYS A 1004 -34.96 -54.42 -20.86
CA LYS A 1004 -33.90 -55.07 -20.08
C LYS A 1004 -32.55 -54.34 -20.10
N SER A 1005 -32.57 -53.09 -20.59
CA SER A 1005 -31.50 -52.09 -20.51
C SER A 1005 -31.05 -51.89 -19.06
N ASP A 1006 -29.76 -51.61 -18.85
CA ASP A 1006 -29.23 -51.10 -17.58
C ASP A 1006 -29.65 -49.66 -17.28
N ARG A 1007 -30.49 -49.04 -18.13
CA ARG A 1007 -30.76 -47.59 -18.14
C ARG A 1007 -32.19 -47.24 -18.49
N PHE A 1008 -32.66 -46.12 -17.92
CA PHE A 1008 -33.89 -45.43 -18.31
C PHE A 1008 -33.72 -43.91 -18.15
N THR A 1009 -34.61 -43.14 -18.76
CA THR A 1009 -34.67 -41.68 -18.59
C THR A 1009 -35.59 -41.33 -17.43
N MET A 1010 -35.13 -40.53 -16.47
CA MET A 1010 -35.91 -40.13 -15.31
C MET A 1010 -37.13 -39.27 -15.73
N PRO A 1011 -38.35 -39.62 -15.30
CA PRO A 1011 -39.55 -38.85 -15.62
C PRO A 1011 -39.74 -37.65 -14.67
N SER A 1012 -40.73 -36.80 -14.98
CA SER A 1012 -41.17 -35.63 -14.19
C SER A 1012 -41.80 -35.95 -12.82
N TYR A 1013 -41.50 -37.11 -12.24
CA TYR A 1013 -42.12 -37.64 -11.03
C TYR A 1013 -41.28 -38.73 -10.37
N ASP A 1014 -41.49 -38.90 -9.07
CA ASP A 1014 -40.80 -39.90 -8.26
C ASP A 1014 -41.19 -41.33 -8.65
N VAL A 1015 -40.22 -42.26 -8.66
CA VAL A 1015 -40.42 -43.65 -9.11
C VAL A 1015 -39.74 -44.69 -8.22
N THR A 1016 -40.37 -45.85 -8.10
CA THR A 1016 -39.80 -47.08 -7.55
C THR A 1016 -39.47 -48.07 -8.68
N VAL A 1017 -38.23 -48.54 -8.77
CA VAL A 1017 -37.82 -49.63 -9.68
C VAL A 1017 -38.12 -50.99 -9.05
N ARG A 1018 -38.64 -51.92 -9.85
CA ARG A 1018 -38.78 -53.34 -9.51
C ARG A 1018 -38.13 -54.22 -10.58
N ALA A 1019 -37.51 -55.32 -10.18
CA ALA A 1019 -37.03 -56.37 -11.07
C ALA A 1019 -37.75 -57.70 -10.81
N SER A 1020 -38.01 -58.46 -11.87
CA SER A 1020 -38.30 -59.89 -11.81
C SER A 1020 -37.13 -60.69 -12.39
N PHE A 1021 -36.91 -61.89 -11.87
CA PHE A 1021 -35.81 -62.78 -12.26
C PHE A 1021 -36.32 -64.20 -12.51
N ALA A 1022 -36.05 -64.74 -13.70
CA ALA A 1022 -36.51 -66.05 -14.15
C ALA A 1022 -35.33 -67.05 -14.24
N PRO A 1023 -35.53 -68.36 -14.00
CA PRO A 1023 -34.47 -69.36 -14.11
C PRO A 1023 -33.88 -69.46 -15.52
N VAL A 1024 -32.58 -69.78 -15.63
CA VAL A 1024 -31.93 -70.02 -16.92
C VAL A 1024 -32.24 -71.42 -17.43
N GLU A 1025 -32.81 -71.50 -18.64
CA GLU A 1025 -33.11 -72.75 -19.36
C GLU A 1025 -32.32 -72.84 -20.67
N TYR A 1026 -31.74 -74.01 -20.94
CA TYR A 1026 -30.96 -74.32 -22.14
C TYR A 1026 -31.74 -75.22 -23.09
N LYS A 1027 -31.56 -74.99 -24.40
CA LYS A 1027 -32.19 -75.73 -25.48
C LYS A 1027 -31.31 -76.90 -25.91
N ILE A 1028 -31.65 -78.10 -25.47
CA ILE A 1028 -30.96 -79.33 -25.82
C ILE A 1028 -31.63 -79.98 -27.04
N THR A 1029 -30.88 -80.14 -28.12
CA THR A 1029 -31.40 -80.63 -29.41
C THR A 1029 -30.83 -82.01 -29.75
N PHE A 1030 -31.69 -82.98 -30.05
CA PHE A 1030 -31.33 -84.33 -30.46
C PHE A 1030 -31.64 -84.52 -31.94
N VAL A 1031 -30.59 -84.76 -32.75
CA VAL A 1031 -30.69 -84.92 -34.21
C VAL A 1031 -30.54 -86.39 -34.57
N PHE A 1032 -31.52 -86.93 -35.30
CA PHE A 1032 -31.58 -88.32 -35.77
C PHE A 1032 -31.37 -88.36 -37.29
N HIS A 1033 -31.45 -89.54 -37.91
CA HIS A 1033 -31.28 -89.68 -39.36
C HIS A 1033 -32.54 -89.28 -40.17
N ASP A 1034 -33.69 -89.23 -39.52
CA ASP A 1034 -35.03 -89.01 -40.08
C ASP A 1034 -35.72 -87.74 -39.53
N ARG A 1035 -35.41 -87.35 -38.29
CA ARG A 1035 -36.07 -86.25 -37.58
C ARG A 1035 -35.12 -85.49 -36.64
N THR A 1036 -35.66 -84.52 -35.91
CA THR A 1036 -34.97 -83.81 -34.82
C THR A 1036 -35.97 -83.50 -33.72
N GLU A 1037 -35.55 -83.63 -32.46
CA GLU A 1037 -36.37 -83.33 -31.27
C GLU A 1037 -35.62 -82.33 -30.38
N THR A 1038 -36.36 -81.53 -29.60
CA THR A 1038 -35.80 -80.50 -28.72
C THR A 1038 -36.42 -80.61 -27.33
N VAL A 1039 -35.59 -80.48 -26.29
CA VAL A 1039 -35.98 -80.46 -24.89
C VAL A 1039 -35.33 -79.25 -24.24
N TYR A 1040 -36.09 -78.49 -23.44
CA TYR A 1040 -35.55 -77.41 -22.61
C TYR A 1040 -35.26 -77.95 -21.21
N CYS A 1041 -34.11 -77.59 -20.64
CA CYS A 1041 -33.61 -78.10 -19.35
C CYS A 1041 -32.93 -76.97 -18.57
N LYS A 1042 -33.09 -76.94 -17.25
CA LYS A 1042 -32.46 -75.89 -16.41
C LYS A 1042 -30.97 -76.15 -16.22
N LEU A 1043 -30.24 -75.10 -15.84
CA LEU A 1043 -28.83 -75.21 -15.47
C LEU A 1043 -28.60 -76.37 -14.48
N GLY A 1044 -27.76 -77.32 -14.88
CA GLY A 1044 -27.42 -78.52 -14.10
C GLY A 1044 -28.36 -79.71 -14.25
N GLU A 1045 -29.52 -79.60 -14.90
CA GLU A 1045 -30.41 -80.74 -15.11
C GLU A 1045 -29.89 -81.68 -16.21
N MET A 1046 -30.07 -82.99 -16.02
CA MET A 1046 -29.71 -83.99 -17.04
C MET A 1046 -30.81 -84.08 -18.11
N PRO A 1047 -30.54 -83.78 -19.39
CA PRO A 1047 -31.57 -83.74 -20.42
C PRO A 1047 -32.16 -85.11 -20.71
N LYS A 1048 -33.49 -85.18 -20.79
CA LYS A 1048 -34.22 -86.42 -21.05
C LYS A 1048 -34.03 -86.86 -22.49
N ILE A 1049 -33.15 -87.83 -22.71
CA ILE A 1049 -32.85 -88.42 -24.02
C ILE A 1049 -34.12 -89.09 -24.61
N PRO A 1050 -34.53 -88.78 -25.86
CA PRO A 1050 -35.64 -89.46 -26.52
C PRO A 1050 -35.38 -90.94 -26.86
N GLU A 1051 -36.46 -91.71 -27.06
CA GLU A 1051 -36.37 -93.12 -27.45
C GLU A 1051 -35.97 -93.28 -28.93
N ILE A 1052 -35.01 -94.20 -29.18
CA ILE A 1052 -34.43 -94.43 -30.52
C ILE A 1052 -34.44 -95.91 -30.93
N PRO A 1053 -34.62 -96.21 -32.24
CA PRO A 1053 -34.33 -97.53 -32.76
C PRO A 1053 -32.82 -97.80 -32.66
N GLN A 1054 -32.45 -98.87 -31.96
CA GLN A 1054 -31.05 -99.27 -31.81
C GLN A 1054 -30.41 -99.73 -33.13
N SER A 1055 -31.21 -100.12 -34.11
CA SER A 1055 -30.75 -100.43 -35.46
C SER A 1055 -31.85 -100.26 -36.50
N PHE A 1056 -31.48 -99.94 -37.74
CA PHE A 1056 -32.36 -99.88 -38.90
C PHE A 1056 -31.62 -100.28 -40.19
N THR A 1057 -32.34 -100.37 -41.31
CA THR A 1057 -31.76 -100.71 -42.62
C THR A 1057 -32.22 -99.71 -43.67
N ILE A 1058 -31.27 -99.17 -44.44
CA ILE A 1058 -31.52 -98.32 -45.62
C ILE A 1058 -30.65 -98.87 -46.76
N ASP A 1059 -31.24 -99.06 -47.93
CA ASP A 1059 -30.57 -99.44 -49.19
C ASP A 1059 -29.60 -100.64 -49.10
N GLY A 1060 -29.95 -101.63 -48.29
CA GLY A 1060 -29.16 -102.87 -48.11
C GLY A 1060 -27.98 -102.75 -47.13
N MET A 1061 -27.83 -101.60 -46.47
CA MET A 1061 -26.86 -101.38 -45.39
C MET A 1061 -27.55 -101.45 -44.03
N PHE A 1062 -27.01 -102.24 -43.11
CA PHE A 1062 -27.53 -102.32 -41.73
C PHE A 1062 -26.80 -101.31 -40.85
N TYR A 1063 -27.55 -100.42 -40.20
CA TYR A 1063 -27.06 -99.34 -39.36
C TYR A 1063 -27.38 -99.66 -37.89
N THR A 1064 -26.37 -99.72 -37.03
CA THR A 1064 -26.51 -99.90 -35.58
C THR A 1064 -26.11 -98.60 -34.87
N PHE A 1065 -26.91 -98.14 -33.91
CA PHE A 1065 -26.57 -96.98 -33.09
C PHE A 1065 -25.35 -97.28 -32.22
N ILE A 1066 -24.34 -96.42 -32.27
CA ILE A 1066 -23.09 -96.57 -31.50
C ILE A 1066 -22.87 -95.47 -30.46
N GLY A 1067 -23.77 -94.48 -30.41
CA GLY A 1067 -23.71 -93.37 -29.45
C GLY A 1067 -24.11 -92.04 -30.07
N TRP A 1068 -24.08 -91.01 -29.23
CA TRP A 1068 -24.30 -89.62 -29.65
C TRP A 1068 -23.00 -88.99 -30.17
N SER A 1069 -23.09 -87.76 -30.70
CA SER A 1069 -21.95 -87.00 -31.23
C SER A 1069 -20.84 -86.85 -30.17
N THR A 1070 -21.26 -86.59 -28.93
CA THR A 1070 -20.53 -86.53 -27.67
C THR A 1070 -21.34 -87.28 -26.59
N THR A 1071 -20.76 -87.54 -25.41
CA THR A 1071 -21.53 -88.08 -24.28
C THR A 1071 -22.55 -87.06 -23.79
N VAL A 1072 -23.80 -87.46 -23.59
CA VAL A 1072 -24.84 -86.58 -23.02
C VAL A 1072 -24.51 -86.25 -21.57
N SER A 1073 -24.48 -84.96 -21.23
CA SER A 1073 -24.19 -84.41 -19.91
C SER A 1073 -25.24 -83.40 -19.44
N MET A 1074 -25.09 -82.90 -18.22
CA MET A 1074 -25.96 -81.86 -17.63
C MET A 1074 -26.03 -80.62 -18.52
N ALA A 1075 -27.23 -80.03 -18.63
CA ALA A 1075 -27.48 -78.81 -19.39
C ALA A 1075 -26.74 -77.62 -18.77
N THR A 1076 -25.77 -77.09 -19.52
CA THR A 1076 -24.91 -75.97 -19.13
C THR A 1076 -24.72 -74.95 -20.27
N GLU A 1077 -25.06 -75.35 -21.50
CA GLU A 1077 -25.16 -74.51 -22.70
C GLU A 1077 -26.14 -75.15 -23.69
N ASP A 1078 -26.58 -74.40 -24.71
CA ASP A 1078 -27.41 -74.90 -25.82
C ASP A 1078 -26.67 -75.98 -26.63
N THR A 1079 -26.93 -77.25 -26.31
CA THR A 1079 -26.14 -78.38 -26.82
C THR A 1079 -26.90 -79.18 -27.88
N THR A 1080 -26.23 -79.54 -28.99
CA THR A 1080 -26.79 -80.43 -30.03
C THR A 1080 -26.11 -81.79 -30.06
N TYR A 1081 -26.87 -82.85 -29.79
CA TYR A 1081 -26.43 -84.24 -29.84
C TYR A 1081 -26.92 -84.90 -31.15
N THR A 1082 -26.01 -85.34 -32.01
CA THR A 1082 -26.34 -86.02 -33.28
C THR A 1082 -26.11 -87.52 -33.14
N ALA A 1083 -27.10 -88.33 -33.50
CA ALA A 1083 -27.00 -89.79 -33.41
C ALA A 1083 -25.97 -90.34 -34.41
N LYS A 1084 -24.98 -91.09 -33.92
CA LYS A 1084 -23.96 -91.77 -34.73
C LYS A 1084 -24.30 -93.25 -34.89
N TYR A 1085 -24.21 -93.73 -36.12
CA TYR A 1085 -24.50 -95.11 -36.50
C TYR A 1085 -23.28 -95.74 -37.17
N TYR A 1086 -22.99 -96.99 -36.82
CA TYR A 1086 -22.03 -97.84 -37.53
C TYR A 1086 -22.77 -98.66 -38.59
N SER A 1087 -22.30 -98.63 -39.83
CA SER A 1087 -22.95 -99.28 -40.96
C SER A 1087 -22.11 -100.40 -41.55
N ILE A 1088 -22.78 -101.47 -41.97
CA ILE A 1088 -22.16 -102.66 -42.57
C ILE A 1088 -23.01 -103.21 -43.71
N LEU A 1089 -22.35 -103.83 -44.70
CA LEU A 1089 -23.03 -104.77 -45.59
C LEU A 1089 -23.45 -106.00 -44.78
N GLU A 1090 -24.65 -106.50 -45.08
CA GLU A 1090 -25.30 -107.64 -44.41
C GLU A 1090 -24.49 -108.96 -44.47
N LYS A 1091 -23.44 -109.04 -45.31
CA LYS A 1091 -22.72 -110.29 -45.61
C LYS A 1091 -21.46 -110.56 -44.76
N ASP A 1092 -20.89 -109.57 -44.08
CA ASP A 1092 -19.51 -109.64 -43.57
C ASP A 1092 -19.36 -109.76 -42.04
N ILE A 1093 -20.36 -110.30 -41.33
CA ILE A 1093 -20.41 -110.34 -39.85
C ILE A 1093 -19.76 -111.61 -39.27
N VAL A 1094 -18.44 -111.63 -39.02
CA VAL A 1094 -17.76 -112.69 -38.20
C VAL A 1094 -16.65 -112.17 -37.26
N ILE A 1095 -17.06 -111.79 -36.04
CA ILE A 1095 -16.40 -111.80 -34.70
C ILE A 1095 -14.89 -112.20 -34.54
N ASN A 1096 -14.02 -111.32 -33.96
CA ASN A 1096 -13.42 -111.48 -32.59
C ASN A 1096 -12.29 -110.49 -32.11
N ASN A 1097 -12.58 -109.79 -31.00
CA ASN A 1097 -11.79 -109.55 -29.74
C ASN A 1097 -10.31 -109.08 -29.64
N ARG A 1098 -10.12 -107.95 -28.88
CA ARG A 1098 -9.06 -107.56 -27.89
C ARG A 1098 -7.60 -107.38 -28.38
N THR A 1099 -6.81 -106.38 -27.92
CA THR A 1099 -6.58 -105.95 -26.50
C THR A 1099 -6.10 -104.48 -26.34
N ALA A 1100 -6.02 -104.01 -25.07
CA ALA A 1100 -5.43 -102.79 -24.47
C ALA A 1100 -4.13 -102.22 -25.11
N LEU A 1101 -3.77 -100.92 -25.08
CA LEU A 1101 -3.96 -99.76 -24.17
C LEU A 1101 -2.80 -99.54 -23.17
N GLU A 1102 -1.97 -98.50 -23.41
CA GLU A 1102 -0.99 -97.91 -22.48
C GLU A 1102 -0.75 -96.40 -22.74
N ALA A 1103 -0.11 -95.73 -21.76
CA ALA A 1103 0.60 -94.43 -21.78
C ALA A 1103 -0.14 -93.09 -21.55
N ILE A 1104 0.32 -92.35 -20.51
CA ILE A 1104 0.60 -90.88 -20.41
C ILE A 1104 1.11 -90.53 -18.98
N LYS A 1105 1.92 -89.46 -18.79
CA LYS A 1105 2.55 -89.05 -17.49
C LYS A 1105 2.80 -87.53 -17.31
N GLN A 1106 2.65 -87.06 -16.05
CA GLN A 1106 3.47 -86.15 -15.17
C GLN A 1106 4.68 -85.32 -15.72
N LYS A 1107 5.19 -84.22 -15.10
CA LYS A 1107 5.11 -83.64 -13.71
C LYS A 1107 5.59 -82.15 -13.62
N TYR A 1108 5.05 -81.37 -12.65
CA TYR A 1108 5.69 -80.20 -11.97
C TYR A 1108 5.38 -80.25 -10.44
N VAL A 1109 5.66 -79.31 -9.49
CA VAL A 1109 6.38 -78.01 -9.36
C VAL A 1109 7.06 -77.97 -7.96
N ILE A 1110 8.29 -77.46 -7.78
CA ILE A 1110 9.04 -77.24 -6.49
C ILE A 1110 10.20 -76.24 -6.78
N PRO A 1111 10.73 -75.38 -5.86
CA PRO A 1111 10.19 -74.68 -4.66
C PRO A 1111 10.07 -73.16 -5.00
N PHE A 1112 10.05 -72.11 -4.14
CA PHE A 1112 10.09 -71.88 -2.68
C PHE A 1112 11.43 -71.86 -1.89
N ILE A 1113 11.41 -71.35 -0.65
CA ILE A 1113 12.50 -71.35 0.37
C ILE A 1113 13.79 -70.56 0.00
N ILE A 1114 13.66 -69.24 -0.17
CA ILE A 1114 14.56 -68.29 0.51
C ILE A 1114 13.64 -67.50 1.47
N VAL A 1115 13.38 -68.07 2.65
CA VAL A 1115 14.15 -67.80 3.88
C VAL A 1115 13.82 -66.38 4.38
N PHE A 1116 12.79 -66.17 5.22
CA PHE A 1116 12.57 -66.75 6.56
C PHE A 1116 13.61 -66.34 7.62
N THR A 1117 14.55 -65.44 7.31
CA THR A 1117 15.56 -64.91 8.26
C THR A 1117 15.11 -63.65 9.01
N LEU A 1118 14.29 -62.79 8.42
CA LEU A 1118 14.15 -61.39 8.88
C LEU A 1118 12.90 -61.08 9.73
N LEU A 1119 11.88 -61.93 9.77
CA LEU A 1119 10.59 -61.59 10.40
C LEU A 1119 10.53 -61.74 11.94
N VAL A 1120 11.56 -62.31 12.59
CA VAL A 1120 11.42 -62.86 13.95
C VAL A 1120 12.24 -62.14 15.04
N ALA A 1121 13.28 -61.38 14.70
CA ALA A 1121 14.22 -60.86 15.69
C ALA A 1121 13.71 -59.64 16.51
N ALA A 1122 13.05 -58.67 15.86
CA ALA A 1122 12.75 -57.36 16.48
C ALA A 1122 11.49 -57.32 17.35
N ILE A 1123 10.57 -58.28 17.18
CA ILE A 1123 9.31 -58.39 17.96
C ILE A 1123 9.58 -58.54 19.47
N CYS A 1124 10.76 -59.03 19.85
CA CYS A 1124 11.12 -59.31 21.24
C CYS A 1124 11.52 -58.08 22.09
N ALA A 1125 11.74 -56.89 21.51
CA ALA A 1125 12.31 -55.75 22.23
C ALA A 1125 11.27 -54.78 22.84
N LEU A 1126 10.57 -53.99 22.02
CA LEU A 1126 9.82 -52.83 22.54
C LEU A 1126 8.45 -53.14 23.18
N ILE A 1127 8.11 -54.43 23.31
CA ILE A 1127 7.14 -54.91 24.31
C ILE A 1127 7.55 -54.46 25.73
N ILE A 1128 8.81 -54.10 25.98
CA ILE A 1128 9.28 -53.58 27.27
C ILE A 1128 8.69 -52.20 27.63
N ILE A 1129 8.35 -51.33 26.67
CA ILE A 1129 7.72 -50.01 26.93
C ILE A 1129 6.23 -50.00 26.55
N LEU A 1130 5.59 -51.10 26.93
CA LEU A 1130 4.24 -51.11 27.48
C LEU A 1130 3.85 -49.82 28.26
N ARG A 1131 2.59 -49.43 28.06
CA ARG A 1131 1.69 -48.86 29.10
C ARG A 1131 2.14 -47.55 29.80
N LYS A 1132 1.54 -46.44 29.39
CA LYS A 1132 0.53 -45.65 30.15
C LYS A 1132 0.16 -44.39 29.32
N ARG A 1133 -1.11 -44.04 29.08
CA ARG A 1133 -2.36 -44.30 29.84
C ARG A 1133 -3.53 -44.63 28.88
N LYS A 1134 -4.18 -45.78 29.07
CA LYS A 1134 -5.50 -45.96 29.74
C LYS A 1134 -6.73 -45.36 29.03
N LYS A 1135 -7.66 -46.23 28.60
CA LYS A 1135 -9.07 -46.19 29.07
C LYS A 1135 -9.82 -47.52 28.84
N ALA A 1136 -9.74 -48.42 29.82
CA ALA A 1136 -10.74 -49.43 30.11
C ALA A 1136 -10.66 -49.73 31.62
N LYS A 1137 -11.80 -49.93 32.30
CA LYS A 1137 -11.87 -50.09 33.77
C LYS A 1137 -12.92 -51.13 34.14
N MET A 1138 -12.46 -52.28 34.65
CA MET A 1138 -13.24 -53.38 35.24
C MET A 1138 -14.23 -54.08 34.27
N GLN A 1139 -14.13 -55.36 33.91
CA GLN A 1139 -13.88 -56.59 34.68
C GLN A 1139 -15.06 -57.03 35.57
N SER A 1140 -15.90 -57.93 35.05
CA SER A 1140 -16.66 -58.93 35.82
C SER A 1140 -17.12 -60.07 34.89
N ASN A 1141 -17.31 -61.27 35.46
CA ASN A 1141 -18.01 -62.40 34.84
C ASN A 1141 -19.54 -62.14 34.87
N SER A 1142 -20.45 -62.94 34.28
CA SER A 1142 -20.39 -64.36 33.88
C SER A 1142 -21.50 -64.80 32.90
N ASN A 1143 -21.32 -65.97 32.27
CA ASN A 1143 -22.34 -66.96 31.84
C ASN A 1143 -23.24 -66.71 30.60
N THR A 1144 -23.17 -67.67 29.66
CA THR A 1144 -24.24 -68.35 28.87
C THR A 1144 -25.55 -67.63 28.48
N ALA A 1145 -26.10 -67.76 27.25
CA ALA A 1145 -25.61 -68.49 26.06
C ALA A 1145 -26.45 -68.20 24.77
N GLN A 1146 -25.87 -68.62 23.63
CA GLN A 1146 -26.53 -69.19 22.43
C GLN A 1146 -27.14 -68.27 21.34
N ILE A 1147 -26.97 -68.75 20.09
CA ILE A 1147 -27.60 -68.40 18.80
C ILE A 1147 -26.95 -67.28 17.95
N ASN A 1148 -26.71 -67.67 16.69
CA ASN A 1148 -26.30 -67.02 15.43
C ASN A 1148 -26.70 -65.52 15.26
N SER A 1149 -26.10 -64.71 14.36
CA SER A 1149 -25.56 -65.05 13.02
C SER A 1149 -24.59 -64.00 12.43
N ASP A 1150 -24.04 -64.34 11.25
CA ASP A 1150 -23.50 -63.49 10.18
C ASP A 1150 -22.23 -62.65 10.42
N ALA A 1151 -21.73 -62.02 9.35
CA ALA A 1151 -20.34 -61.63 9.16
C ALA A 1151 -20.18 -60.31 8.39
N GLU A 1152 -19.00 -59.69 8.46
CA GLU A 1152 -18.66 -58.47 7.73
C GLU A 1152 -17.18 -58.49 7.27
N ALA A 1153 -16.81 -57.55 6.39
CA ALA A 1153 -15.57 -57.57 5.61
C ALA A 1153 -14.35 -56.92 6.32
N ILE A 1154 -13.18 -57.00 5.66
CA ILE A 1154 -11.90 -56.42 6.08
C ILE A 1154 -11.35 -55.56 4.94
N GLY A 1155 -10.60 -54.50 5.27
CA GLY A 1155 -9.63 -53.90 4.36
C GLY A 1155 -8.37 -53.44 5.09
N ILE A 1156 -7.27 -53.25 4.32
CA ILE A 1156 -6.23 -52.20 4.51
C ILE A 1156 -5.25 -52.43 5.71
N GLU A 1157 -3.91 -52.37 5.59
CA GLU A 1157 -3.00 -52.00 4.47
C GLU A 1157 -1.52 -52.49 4.65
N SER A 1158 -0.74 -52.45 3.55
CA SER A 1158 0.70 -52.10 3.35
C SER A 1158 1.84 -52.69 4.26
N GLU A 1159 3.18 -52.57 4.01
CA GLU A 1159 4.01 -51.86 3.00
C GLU A 1159 5.47 -52.44 2.88
N GLN A 1160 6.32 -51.86 2.00
CA GLN A 1160 7.83 -51.80 1.97
C GLN A 1160 8.63 -52.95 1.28
N LEU A 1161 9.85 -52.79 0.69
CA LEU A 1161 10.82 -51.66 0.55
C LEU A 1161 11.89 -51.94 -0.59
N SER A 1162 12.85 -51.00 -0.77
CA SER A 1162 14.29 -51.18 -1.17
C SER A 1162 14.67 -51.13 -2.68
N ILE A 1163 15.89 -50.80 -3.16
CA ILE A 1163 17.20 -50.29 -2.61
C ILE A 1163 18.09 -49.79 -3.80
N GLU A 1164 19.19 -49.02 -3.75
CA GLU A 1164 20.01 -48.37 -2.67
C GLU A 1164 19.94 -46.81 -2.82
N ASP A 1165 20.94 -45.91 -2.98
CA ASP A 1165 22.43 -45.90 -3.01
C ASP A 1165 22.99 -44.54 -2.46
N THR A 1166 24.29 -44.22 -2.66
CA THR A 1166 25.13 -43.44 -1.72
C THR A 1166 26.25 -42.59 -2.44
N PRO A 1167 27.15 -41.82 -1.76
CA PRO A 1167 27.41 -41.56 -0.31
C PRO A 1167 27.40 -40.02 0.02
N ASN A 1168 28.03 -39.38 1.04
CA ASN A 1168 29.11 -39.72 1.99
C ASN A 1168 29.17 -38.86 3.28
N VAL A 1169 28.71 -39.40 4.43
CA VAL A 1169 29.42 -39.48 5.74
C VAL A 1169 30.00 -38.19 6.42
N ASN A 1170 29.33 -37.78 7.52
CA ASN A 1170 29.84 -37.47 8.89
C ASN A 1170 30.82 -36.29 9.16
N ASP A 1171 30.95 -35.69 10.37
CA ASP A 1171 30.34 -35.96 11.70
C ASP A 1171 30.33 -34.73 12.65
N ALA A 1172 29.71 -34.89 13.84
CA ALA A 1172 30.00 -34.22 15.13
C ALA A 1172 29.58 -32.74 15.41
N GLU A 1173 28.44 -32.61 16.10
CA GLU A 1173 28.23 -31.96 17.42
C GLU A 1173 28.76 -30.55 17.80
N GLN A 1174 27.77 -29.69 18.12
CA GLN A 1174 27.61 -28.89 19.37
C GLN A 1174 28.26 -27.50 19.61
N VAL A 1175 27.36 -26.56 19.93
CA VAL A 1175 27.41 -25.50 20.98
C VAL A 1175 28.14 -24.17 20.68
N ASP A 1176 27.37 -23.09 20.83
CA ASP A 1176 27.68 -21.65 21.07
C ASP A 1176 28.80 -20.93 20.28
N GLY A 1177 28.54 -19.65 19.97
CA GLY A 1177 29.60 -18.67 19.70
C GLY A 1177 29.55 -17.95 18.35
N GLU A 1178 28.68 -16.94 18.26
CA GLU A 1178 28.98 -15.55 17.84
C GLU A 1178 29.88 -15.20 16.62
N ILE A 1179 29.51 -14.07 15.98
CA ILE A 1179 30.36 -13.13 15.19
C ILE A 1179 30.49 -13.33 13.65
N GLU A 1180 29.75 -12.46 12.95
CA GLU A 1180 30.07 -11.70 11.71
C GLU A 1180 30.31 -12.36 10.32
N LYS A 1181 29.42 -11.95 9.40
CA LYS A 1181 29.67 -11.14 8.17
C LYS A 1181 29.45 -11.75 6.76
N VAL A 1182 28.48 -11.12 6.09
CA VAL A 1182 28.32 -10.89 4.64
C VAL A 1182 28.00 -12.09 3.74
N SER A 1183 26.71 -12.23 3.45
CA SER A 1183 26.22 -12.36 2.08
C SER A 1183 25.74 -10.99 1.57
N VAL A 1184 25.92 -10.71 0.28
CA VAL A 1184 25.31 -9.59 -0.45
C VAL A 1184 24.14 -10.18 -1.25
N GLU A 1185 22.90 -9.71 -1.18
CA GLU A 1185 22.26 -8.77 -0.23
C GLU A 1185 20.74 -9.05 -0.27
N ASP A 1186 20.05 -8.83 0.86
CA ASP A 1186 18.59 -8.68 1.13
C ASP A 1186 17.55 -9.43 0.23
N GLU A 1187 16.71 -10.35 0.76
CA GLU A 1187 15.54 -10.13 1.65
C GLU A 1187 14.27 -9.59 0.90
N GLN A 1188 13.02 -9.90 1.26
CA GLN A 1188 12.47 -10.45 2.52
C GLN A 1188 11.05 -11.08 2.34
N ASN A 1189 10.67 -12.03 3.22
CA ASN A 1189 9.38 -12.13 3.98
C ASN A 1189 7.97 -12.06 3.30
N ASN A 1190 6.89 -12.67 3.84
CA ASN A 1190 6.72 -13.64 4.95
C ASN A 1190 5.34 -14.37 4.88
N SER A 1191 5.10 -15.23 5.88
CA SER A 1191 3.81 -15.52 6.57
C SER A 1191 2.64 -16.16 5.81
N GLU A 1192 2.37 -17.41 6.18
CA GLU A 1192 1.13 -17.86 6.85
C GLU A 1192 -0.23 -17.25 6.45
N GLY A 1193 -1.16 -18.13 6.04
CA GLY A 1193 -2.44 -18.24 6.76
C GLY A 1193 -3.71 -17.76 6.05
N GLU A 1194 -4.37 -18.69 5.33
CA GLU A 1194 -5.83 -18.78 5.20
C GLU A 1194 -6.29 -20.18 5.66
#